data_AF-A0A099P8G0-F1
#
_entry.id   AF-A0A099P8G0-F1
#
_cell.length_a   1.000
_cell.length_b   1.000
_cell.length_c   1.000
_cell.angle_alpha   90.00
_cell.angle_beta   90.00
_cell.angle_gamma   90.00
#
_symmetry.space_group_name_H-M   'P 1'
#
loop_
_entity.id
_entity.type
_entity.pdbx_description
1 polymer ?
#
loop_
_entity_poly.entity_id
_entity_poly.type
_entity_poly.pdbx_seq_one_letter_code
_entity_poly.pdbx_strand_id
1 'polypeptide(L)'
;MDIARPVGSEITHVDFGILSADEIRKLSAKQITNPTVFDNLGHPVSGGLYDPALGAFLKNICSTCGLGDIYCPGHQGHIELPVPVYNPLFFNQLYLFLRISCLYCNHFKLHSNEVHKFECKLKLLQYGLILEASEIDKIRVDLGELDDNVEKNQNELDKEESENLSVSSSRYLREKRELFVFESIKNAIADGRTTKSGVFTATVGEARKELITNFYAKILTKKKCENCGLFSSSFRKDGFSKIFENALKDKEATNNRIKLGSMKNKKAFLHHPPKTGSKYVLSTEVRTLMRALWNTESEMIKYLFHAKPLSAQKLTADMFFIHALVVPATRFRLPSKLGDEIHENSQNELLTKVLNTCLLIRDLNDQFSNITKDITIEEKKIIFNRLMNSFVTLQNDVNGFIDSSKNQNASTTNPTPGVKQALEKKEGLFRKHMMGKRVNYAARSVISPDPNLETNEIGVPPVFAVKLTYPEPVTAYNVSELRQAVINGPDKWPGATQVQNEDGTLISLIGMSLEQRKSIASQLMTPSSGYNVLNKKVYRHIKNNDVVLMNRQPTLHKASMMGHKVRVLPGEKTLRLHYANTGAYNADFDGDEMNMHFPQNENARAEAFNLANTDSQYLTPTSGSPVRGLIQDHISAGVWLTNKDTFFTREKFQELIYSCIRPEEGHSASAKIITLPPTIFKPVPLWTGKQVISTILLNIKPLDTPGINLKSSNKIKNEYWGHGSKENEVIFKNGELLSGILDKSQYGASKYGIIHSLHEVYGPDVAGKALSVLGRLFTTYIMMIGFTCGMDDLRLTAEGNKWRNEILADSVDTGRIAATEVTNLDHTTKVNDPEFKKRLEEILRDDNKLAILDAVTMSKVNAITSKVVSTCVPGGTEKKFPYNSMQAMALS
;
A
#
# COMPACT_ATOMS: atom_id res chain seq x y z
N MET A 1 18.64 -7.69 -10.30
CA MET A 1 18.39 -9.12 -10.06
C MET A 1 18.94 -9.86 -11.26
N ASP A 2 19.67 -10.95 -11.04
CA ASP A 2 20.27 -11.74 -12.11
C ASP A 2 19.98 -13.22 -11.84
N ILE A 3 19.29 -13.89 -12.76
CA ILE A 3 18.92 -15.31 -12.64
C ILE A 3 20.14 -16.25 -12.58
N ALA A 4 21.33 -15.77 -13.01
CA ALA A 4 22.59 -16.51 -12.93
C ALA A 4 23.25 -16.45 -11.54
N ARG A 5 22.73 -15.62 -10.62
CA ARG A 5 23.27 -15.44 -9.27
C ARG A 5 22.19 -15.80 -8.24
N PRO A 6 21.89 -17.10 -8.05
CA PRO A 6 20.91 -17.52 -7.06
C PRO A 6 21.37 -17.20 -5.64
N VAL A 7 20.42 -16.89 -4.77
CA VAL A 7 20.66 -16.69 -3.34
C VAL A 7 20.03 -17.87 -2.61
N GLY A 8 20.85 -18.70 -1.96
CA GLY A 8 20.36 -19.88 -1.24
C GLY A 8 19.77 -19.57 0.14
N SER A 9 20.27 -18.53 0.80
CA SER A 9 19.80 -18.11 2.13
C SER A 9 18.68 -17.08 2.01
N GLU A 10 17.56 -17.33 2.67
CA GLU A 10 16.43 -16.38 2.74
C GLU A 10 16.11 -15.97 4.18
N ILE A 11 15.59 -14.75 4.33
CA ILE A 11 15.12 -14.24 5.62
C ILE A 11 13.72 -14.80 5.86
N THR A 12 13.58 -15.65 6.88
CA THR A 12 12.29 -16.25 7.24
C THR A 12 11.54 -15.46 8.31
N HIS A 13 12.27 -14.80 9.22
CA HIS A 13 11.71 -14.06 10.35
C HIS A 13 12.60 -12.86 10.70
N VAL A 14 12.02 -11.87 11.39
CA VAL A 14 12.73 -10.69 11.90
C VAL A 14 12.36 -10.50 13.37
N ASP A 15 13.37 -10.53 14.24
CA ASP A 15 13.21 -10.27 15.68
C ASP A 15 13.53 -8.82 16.01
N PHE A 16 12.68 -8.20 16.82
CA PHE A 16 12.86 -6.83 17.27
C PHE A 16 13.54 -6.82 18.65
N GLY A 17 14.62 -6.06 18.76
CA GLY A 17 15.40 -5.92 19.99
C GLY A 17 15.87 -4.48 20.22
N ILE A 18 16.59 -4.27 21.31
CA ILE A 18 17.18 -2.97 21.69
C ILE A 18 18.68 -3.17 21.83
N LEU A 19 19.47 -2.33 21.16
CA LEU A 19 20.93 -2.37 21.25
C LEU A 19 21.39 -1.88 22.63
N SER A 20 22.18 -2.70 23.31
CA SER A 20 22.87 -2.30 24.53
C SER A 20 24.08 -1.40 24.22
N ALA A 21 24.49 -0.59 25.20
CA ALA A 21 25.66 0.27 25.03
C ALA A 21 26.94 -0.55 24.75
N ASP A 22 27.08 -1.73 25.36
CA ASP A 22 28.25 -2.59 25.14
C ASP A 22 28.26 -3.21 23.74
N GLU A 23 27.09 -3.58 23.21
CA GLU A 23 26.97 -4.00 21.81
C GLU A 23 27.33 -2.87 20.85
N ILE A 24 26.84 -1.65 21.12
CA ILE A 24 27.16 -0.46 20.31
C ILE A 24 28.67 -0.20 20.29
N ARG A 25 29.34 -0.28 21.43
CA ARG A 25 30.81 -0.10 21.48
C ARG A 25 31.55 -1.19 20.72
N LYS A 26 31.08 -2.43 20.77
CA LYS A 26 31.68 -3.57 20.04
C LYS A 26 31.45 -3.51 18.53
N LEU A 27 30.27 -3.08 18.09
CA LEU A 27 29.95 -2.99 16.65
C LEU A 27 30.55 -1.73 16.00
N SER A 28 30.84 -0.71 16.80
CA SER A 28 31.27 0.58 16.29
C SER A 28 32.69 0.53 15.72
N ALA A 29 32.86 1.06 14.52
CA ALA A 29 34.18 1.21 13.89
C ALA A 29 35.00 2.32 14.54
N LYS A 30 34.35 3.37 15.07
CA LYS A 30 35.02 4.56 15.61
C LYS A 30 34.12 5.31 16.60
N GLN A 31 34.72 5.76 17.70
CA GLN A 31 34.12 6.76 18.58
C GLN A 31 34.28 8.15 17.98
N ILE A 32 33.18 8.89 17.85
CA ILE A 32 33.15 10.26 17.33
C ILE A 32 33.15 11.24 18.49
N THR A 33 34.09 12.18 18.47
CA THR A 33 34.33 13.12 19.57
C THR A 33 34.46 14.56 19.10
N ASN A 34 34.73 14.80 17.81
CA ASN A 34 34.95 16.13 17.27
C ASN A 34 33.67 16.66 16.59
N PRO A 35 33.11 17.80 17.03
CA PRO A 35 31.97 18.43 16.36
C PRO A 35 32.34 19.06 15.02
N THR A 36 33.61 19.39 14.78
CA THR A 36 34.08 19.92 13.50
C THR A 36 34.07 18.84 12.44
N VAL A 37 33.36 19.11 11.34
CA VAL A 37 33.11 18.13 10.28
C VAL A 37 34.20 18.16 9.21
N PHE A 38 34.61 19.36 8.78
CA PHE A 38 35.63 19.59 7.75
C PHE A 38 36.71 20.55 8.24
N ASP A 39 37.92 20.39 7.73
CA ASP A 39 38.99 21.38 7.90
C ASP A 39 38.87 22.51 6.85
N ASN A 40 39.77 23.49 6.93
CA ASN A 40 39.80 24.64 6.01
C ASN A 40 40.09 24.26 4.55
N LEU A 41 40.59 23.04 4.30
CA LEU A 41 40.86 22.50 2.95
C LEU A 41 39.69 21.63 2.44
N GLY A 42 38.62 21.48 3.23
CA GLY A 42 37.46 20.66 2.88
C GLY A 42 37.67 19.16 3.09
N HIS A 43 38.73 18.74 3.80
CA HIS A 43 38.94 17.34 4.14
C HIS A 43 38.18 16.95 5.42
N PRO A 44 37.68 15.70 5.51
CA PRO A 44 37.05 15.21 6.74
C PRO A 44 38.04 15.17 7.90
N VAL A 45 37.63 15.75 9.04
CA VAL A 45 38.46 15.76 10.25
C VAL A 45 38.41 14.39 10.94
N SER A 46 39.57 13.90 11.40
CA SER A 46 39.66 12.68 12.20
C SER A 46 38.89 12.81 13.51
N GLY A 47 38.09 11.80 13.86
CA GLY A 47 37.20 11.82 15.00
C GLY A 47 35.93 12.68 14.81
N GLY A 48 35.72 13.24 13.61
CA GLY A 48 34.52 14.01 13.23
C GLY A 48 33.43 13.15 12.58
N LEU A 49 32.29 13.75 12.24
CA LEU A 49 31.11 13.03 11.71
C LEU A 49 31.30 12.39 10.32
N TYR A 50 32.34 12.77 9.58
CA TYR A 50 32.74 12.15 8.30
C TYR A 50 34.11 11.45 8.38
N ASP A 51 34.51 10.99 9.57
CA ASP A 51 35.73 10.20 9.73
C ASP A 51 35.79 9.04 8.71
N PRO A 52 36.91 8.83 8.00
CA PRO A 52 37.07 7.78 6.98
C PRO A 52 36.82 6.34 7.48
N ALA A 53 36.85 6.10 8.80
CA ALA A 53 36.45 4.82 9.39
C ALA A 53 34.94 4.54 9.24
N LEU A 54 34.10 5.58 9.10
CA LEU A 54 32.64 5.41 8.93
C LEU A 54 32.24 5.07 7.49
N GLY A 55 33.17 5.12 6.55
CA GLY A 55 32.97 4.79 5.14
C GLY A 55 33.80 5.67 4.23
N ALA A 56 33.94 5.22 2.98
CA ALA A 56 34.54 6.02 1.93
C ALA A 56 33.70 7.28 1.67
N PHE A 57 34.36 8.42 1.47
CA PHE A 57 33.72 9.70 1.24
C PHE A 57 34.56 10.56 0.31
N LEU A 58 33.91 11.25 -0.63
CA LEU A 58 34.57 11.91 -1.75
C LEU A 58 35.44 10.92 -2.52
N LYS A 59 36.75 11.16 -2.61
CA LYS A 59 37.72 10.26 -3.27
C LYS A 59 38.56 9.46 -2.27
N ASN A 60 38.26 9.57 -0.97
CA ASN A 60 38.99 8.88 0.07
C ASN A 60 38.47 7.44 0.21
N ILE A 61 39.39 6.50 0.37
CA ILE A 61 39.08 5.11 0.70
C ILE A 61 38.61 4.99 2.15
N CYS A 62 37.84 3.96 2.44
CA CYS A 62 37.41 3.69 3.81
C CYS A 62 38.56 3.10 4.64
N SER A 63 38.82 3.64 5.82
CA SER A 63 39.86 3.13 6.73
C SER A 63 39.50 1.78 7.38
N THR A 64 38.23 1.37 7.34
CA THR A 64 37.77 0.13 7.98
C THR A 64 37.72 -1.05 7.01
N CYS A 65 37.23 -0.87 5.79
CA CYS A 65 37.15 -1.95 4.79
C CYS A 65 38.15 -1.82 3.63
N GLY A 66 38.83 -0.68 3.47
CA GLY A 66 39.75 -0.44 2.35
C GLY A 66 39.08 -0.25 0.97
N LEU A 67 37.74 -0.31 0.91
CA LEU A 67 37.00 -0.17 -0.33
C LEU A 67 36.72 1.31 -0.67
N GLY A 68 36.52 1.58 -1.96
CA GLY A 68 36.03 2.87 -2.46
C GLY A 68 34.53 3.08 -2.20
N ASP A 69 34.02 4.25 -2.59
CA ASP A 69 32.65 4.71 -2.33
C ASP A 69 31.53 3.79 -2.87
N ILE A 70 31.72 3.18 -4.04
CA ILE A 70 30.73 2.29 -4.68
C ILE A 70 30.55 0.98 -3.90
N TYR A 71 31.67 0.37 -3.48
CA TYR A 71 31.68 -0.98 -2.89
C TYR A 71 31.66 -0.97 -1.37
N CYS A 72 32.02 0.15 -0.74
CA CYS A 72 31.97 0.30 0.71
C CYS A 72 30.50 0.21 1.19
N PRO A 73 30.16 -0.71 2.11
CA PRO A 73 28.83 -0.76 2.70
C PRO A 73 28.57 0.42 3.64
N GLY A 74 29.63 1.05 4.15
CA GLY A 74 29.60 2.02 5.25
C GLY A 74 29.63 1.33 6.62
N HIS A 75 30.20 1.99 7.62
CA HIS A 75 30.36 1.44 8.97
C HIS A 75 29.80 2.41 10.02
N GLN A 76 29.20 1.87 11.07
CA GLN A 76 28.56 2.67 12.11
C GLN A 76 29.61 3.16 13.13
N GLY A 77 29.44 4.40 13.56
CA GLY A 77 30.19 5.01 14.65
C GLY A 77 29.36 5.03 15.94
N HIS A 78 29.95 5.55 17.02
CA HIS A 78 29.17 5.91 18.21
C HIS A 78 29.66 7.21 18.83
N ILE A 79 28.76 7.91 19.50
CA ILE A 79 29.06 9.03 20.40
C ILE A 79 28.86 8.50 21.82
N GLU A 80 29.89 8.63 22.64
CA GLU A 80 29.81 8.28 24.06
C GLU A 80 29.18 9.44 24.84
N LEU A 81 28.02 9.21 25.43
CA LEU A 81 27.33 10.23 26.22
C LEU A 81 27.91 10.24 27.64
N PRO A 82 28.28 11.41 28.20
CA PRO A 82 28.88 11.50 29.52
C PRO A 82 27.92 11.08 30.65
N VAL A 83 26.61 11.11 30.38
CA VAL A 83 25.56 10.64 31.28
C VAL A 83 24.50 9.86 30.50
N PRO A 84 23.86 8.85 31.12
CA PRO A 84 22.75 8.15 30.48
C PRO A 84 21.57 9.10 30.30
N VAL A 85 21.10 9.25 29.07
CA VAL A 85 19.88 10.01 28.75
C VAL A 85 18.71 9.05 28.57
N TYR A 86 17.49 9.51 28.77
CA TYR A 86 16.30 8.71 28.50
C TYR A 86 16.14 8.51 26.99
N ASN A 87 15.69 7.32 26.58
CA ASN A 87 15.25 7.09 25.21
C ASN A 87 13.83 7.69 25.04
N PRO A 88 13.64 8.70 24.17
CA PRO A 88 12.34 9.37 23.99
C PRO A 88 11.23 8.42 23.51
N LEU A 89 11.59 7.33 22.80
CA LEU A 89 10.61 6.34 22.33
C LEU A 89 9.98 5.56 23.49
N PHE A 90 10.78 5.25 24.52
CA PHE A 90 10.34 4.42 25.65
C PHE A 90 10.07 5.22 26.93
N PHE A 91 10.24 6.56 26.89
CA PHE A 91 10.09 7.42 28.07
C PHE A 91 8.74 7.30 28.76
N ASN A 92 7.64 7.14 28.02
CA ASN A 92 6.32 6.97 28.62
C ASN A 92 6.19 5.65 29.40
N GLN A 93 6.82 4.57 28.89
CA GLN A 93 6.83 3.28 29.57
C GLN A 93 7.73 3.33 30.81
N LEU A 94 8.93 3.92 30.69
CA LEU A 94 9.79 4.19 31.83
C LEU A 94 9.06 4.96 32.94
N TYR A 95 8.37 6.04 32.57
CA TYR A 95 7.62 6.87 33.51
C TYR A 95 6.45 6.12 34.16
N LEU A 96 5.82 5.19 33.43
CA LEU A 96 4.83 4.28 33.98
C LEU A 96 5.46 3.37 35.05
N PHE A 97 6.55 2.67 34.72
CA PHE A 97 7.26 1.78 35.64
C PHE A 97 7.73 2.49 36.92
N LEU A 98 8.25 3.71 36.78
CA LEU A 98 8.65 4.56 37.91
C LEU A 98 7.49 4.89 38.86
N ARG A 99 6.28 5.12 38.34
CA ARG A 99 5.10 5.44 39.16
C ARG A 99 4.52 4.23 39.88
N ILE A 100 4.68 3.04 39.32
CA ILE A 100 4.11 1.80 39.86
C ILE A 100 5.07 1.05 40.80
N SER A 101 6.35 1.43 40.80
CA SER A 101 7.36 0.90 41.73
C SER A 101 7.29 1.52 43.12
N CYS A 102 7.60 0.73 44.15
CA CYS A 102 7.86 1.23 45.49
C CYS A 102 9.35 1.55 45.65
N LEU A 103 9.67 2.79 46.01
CA LEU A 103 11.04 3.29 46.19
C LEU A 103 11.75 2.75 47.44
N TYR A 104 11.05 1.97 48.25
CA TYR A 104 11.58 1.40 49.50
C TYR A 104 11.87 -0.09 49.32
N CYS A 105 10.86 -0.90 48.98
CA CYS A 105 11.02 -2.35 48.85
C CYS A 105 11.37 -2.80 47.43
N ASN A 106 11.46 -1.89 46.45
CA ASN A 106 11.78 -2.17 45.04
C ASN A 106 10.84 -3.16 44.33
N HIS A 107 9.69 -3.48 44.93
CA HIS A 107 8.61 -4.23 44.30
C HIS A 107 7.61 -3.31 43.62
N PHE A 108 6.73 -3.92 42.83
CA PHE A 108 5.48 -3.26 42.44
C PHE A 108 4.64 -2.86 43.68
N LYS A 109 3.89 -1.77 43.58
CA LYS A 109 2.98 -1.32 44.66
C LYS A 109 1.82 -2.27 44.91
N LEU A 110 1.48 -3.10 43.92
CA LEU A 110 0.46 -4.14 44.00
C LEU A 110 0.96 -5.31 44.85
N HIS A 111 0.05 -5.97 45.57
CA HIS A 111 0.38 -7.14 46.38
C HIS A 111 1.02 -8.24 45.54
N SER A 112 2.08 -8.86 46.07
CA SER A 112 2.91 -9.80 45.31
C SER A 112 2.13 -11.03 44.80
N ASN A 113 1.11 -11.52 45.52
CA ASN A 113 0.26 -12.62 45.03
C ASN A 113 -0.67 -12.21 43.87
N GLU A 114 -1.01 -10.92 43.77
CA GLU A 114 -1.77 -10.40 42.62
C GLU A 114 -0.86 -10.21 41.41
N VAL A 115 0.39 -9.77 41.60
CA VAL A 115 1.40 -9.74 40.52
C VAL A 115 1.63 -11.14 39.96
N HIS A 116 1.84 -12.13 40.84
CA HIS A 116 1.99 -13.55 40.47
C HIS A 116 0.82 -14.09 39.65
N LYS A 117 -0.40 -13.60 39.93
CA LYS A 117 -1.60 -13.96 39.17
C LYS A 117 -1.50 -13.51 37.71
N PHE A 118 -1.09 -12.26 37.48
CA PHE A 118 -0.89 -11.74 36.13
C PHE A 118 0.27 -12.44 35.42
N GLU A 119 1.33 -12.78 36.16
CA GLU A 119 2.47 -13.55 35.67
C GLU A 119 2.03 -14.90 35.09
N CYS A 120 1.28 -15.69 35.87
CA CYS A 120 0.75 -16.99 35.45
C CYS A 120 -0.11 -16.88 34.18
N LYS A 121 -0.99 -15.87 34.13
CA LYS A 121 -1.84 -15.62 32.97
C LYS A 121 -1.03 -15.23 31.73
N LEU A 122 -0.06 -14.33 31.86
CA LEU A 122 0.80 -13.92 30.74
C LEU A 122 1.64 -15.09 30.22
N LYS A 123 2.12 -15.96 31.12
CA LYS A 123 2.84 -17.19 30.78
C LYS A 123 1.97 -18.15 29.96
N LEU A 124 0.74 -18.40 30.38
CA LEU A 124 -0.23 -19.22 29.61
C LEU A 124 -0.51 -18.62 28.22
N LEU A 125 -0.68 -17.29 28.15
CA LEU A 125 -0.91 -16.60 26.89
C LEU A 125 0.30 -16.67 25.92
N GLN A 126 1.54 -16.81 26.39
CA GLN A 126 2.68 -17.05 25.49
C GLN A 126 2.55 -18.37 24.70
N TYR A 127 1.80 -19.33 25.25
CA TYR A 127 1.52 -20.63 24.62
C TYR A 127 0.15 -20.68 23.93
N GLY A 128 -0.60 -19.58 23.90
CA GLY A 128 -1.92 -19.50 23.28
C GLY A 128 -3.07 -20.06 24.13
N LEU A 129 -2.85 -20.29 25.43
CA LEU A 129 -3.81 -20.92 26.34
C LEU A 129 -4.73 -19.89 27.01
N ILE A 130 -5.73 -19.42 26.26
CA ILE A 130 -6.63 -18.34 26.69
C ILE A 130 -7.62 -18.83 27.76
N LEU A 131 -8.18 -20.03 27.60
CA LEU A 131 -9.17 -20.59 28.52
C LEU A 131 -8.53 -20.87 29.87
N GLU A 132 -7.39 -21.53 29.87
CA GLU A 132 -6.60 -21.84 31.06
C GLU A 132 -6.16 -20.53 31.77
N ALA A 133 -5.83 -19.47 31.01
CA ALA A 133 -5.53 -18.17 31.60
C ALA A 133 -6.74 -17.56 32.32
N SER A 134 -7.98 -17.81 31.87
CA SER A 134 -9.18 -17.38 32.60
C SER A 134 -9.41 -18.20 33.89
N GLU A 135 -9.02 -19.48 33.89
CA GLU A 135 -9.19 -20.39 35.03
C GLU A 135 -8.29 -20.05 36.22
N ILE A 136 -7.16 -19.37 36.00
CA ILE A 136 -6.32 -18.82 37.06
C ILE A 136 -7.10 -17.95 38.06
N ASP A 137 -8.19 -17.28 37.62
CA ASP A 137 -9.03 -16.47 38.51
C ASP A 137 -9.80 -17.31 39.54
N LYS A 138 -10.04 -18.59 39.24
CA LYS A 138 -10.84 -19.52 40.06
C LYS A 138 -10.01 -20.18 41.17
N ILE A 139 -8.68 -20.22 41.03
CA ILE A 139 -7.78 -20.84 42.02
C ILE A 139 -7.70 -19.99 43.29
N ARG A 140 -8.27 -20.51 44.38
CA ARG A 140 -8.26 -19.94 45.74
C ARG A 140 -7.74 -20.96 46.75
N VAL A 141 -7.37 -20.49 47.95
CA VAL A 141 -7.03 -21.36 49.08
C VAL A 141 -8.33 -21.69 49.82
N ASP A 142 -8.70 -22.96 49.90
CA ASP A 142 -9.76 -23.42 50.81
C ASP A 142 -9.15 -23.66 52.19
N LEU A 143 -9.72 -22.99 53.20
CA LEU A 143 -9.23 -23.03 54.58
C LEU A 143 -9.31 -24.44 55.21
N GLY A 144 -10.04 -25.38 54.60
CA GLY A 144 -10.15 -26.77 55.07
C GLY A 144 -8.99 -27.69 54.63
N GLU A 145 -8.18 -27.33 53.62
CA GLU A 145 -7.02 -28.13 53.19
C GLU A 145 -5.75 -27.87 54.04
N LEU A 146 -5.76 -26.83 54.88
CA LEU A 146 -4.62 -26.47 55.74
C LEU A 146 -4.62 -27.22 57.09
N ASP A 147 -5.71 -27.92 57.43
CA ASP A 147 -5.92 -28.51 58.75
C ASP A 147 -5.20 -29.86 58.93
N ASP A 148 -4.82 -30.54 57.85
CA ASP A 148 -4.17 -31.87 57.91
C ASP A 148 -2.70 -31.85 58.41
N ASN A 149 -2.14 -30.67 58.71
CA ASN A 149 -0.78 -30.53 59.27
C ASN A 149 -0.70 -29.77 60.61
N VAL A 150 -1.83 -29.43 61.25
CA VAL A 150 -1.83 -28.66 62.52
C VAL A 150 -2.71 -29.32 63.61
N GLU A 151 -2.90 -30.64 63.58
CA GLU A 151 -3.33 -31.35 64.78
C GLU A 151 -2.17 -31.54 65.77
N LYS A 152 -1.81 -30.46 66.48
CA LYS A 152 -1.30 -30.44 67.87
C LYS A 152 -0.80 -29.04 68.21
N ASN A 153 -1.72 -28.18 68.64
CA ASN A 153 -1.62 -27.33 69.83
C ASN A 153 -2.74 -26.28 69.79
N GLN A 154 -3.91 -26.66 70.28
CA GLN A 154 -4.90 -25.70 70.71
C GLN A 154 -4.46 -25.16 72.07
N ASN A 155 -4.04 -23.90 72.12
CA ASN A 155 -4.48 -22.85 73.04
C ASN A 155 -3.48 -21.67 73.05
N GLU A 156 -4.02 -20.45 72.92
CA GLU A 156 -3.35 -19.14 72.86
C GLU A 156 -2.61 -18.79 71.54
N LEU A 157 -3.36 -18.28 70.55
CA LEU A 157 -2.79 -17.71 69.32
C LEU A 157 -2.18 -16.32 69.59
N ASP A 158 -0.88 -16.29 69.82
CA ASP A 158 -0.06 -15.09 69.78
C ASP A 158 -0.07 -14.43 68.38
N LYS A 159 0.11 -13.11 68.31
CA LYS A 159 0.16 -12.35 67.04
C LYS A 159 1.21 -12.89 66.05
N GLU A 160 2.27 -13.52 66.54
CA GLU A 160 3.35 -14.11 65.72
C GLU A 160 2.91 -15.38 64.96
N GLU A 161 1.97 -16.19 65.49
CA GLU A 161 1.45 -17.37 64.77
C GLU A 161 0.45 -17.01 63.66
N SER A 162 -0.33 -15.93 63.85
CA SER A 162 -1.26 -15.42 62.83
C SER A 162 -0.55 -14.88 61.58
N GLU A 163 0.63 -14.28 61.74
CA GLU A 163 1.47 -13.82 60.63
C GLU A 163 2.12 -15.01 59.89
N ASN A 164 2.55 -16.05 60.61
CA ASN A 164 3.12 -17.27 60.01
C ASN A 164 2.10 -18.06 59.19
N LEU A 165 0.85 -18.17 59.65
CA LEU A 165 -0.24 -18.86 58.93
C LEU A 165 -0.61 -18.13 57.61
N SER A 166 -0.62 -16.80 57.63
CA SER A 166 -0.86 -15.93 56.46
C SER A 166 0.24 -16.05 55.39
N VAL A 167 1.51 -16.13 55.82
CA VAL A 167 2.65 -16.30 54.91
C VAL A 167 2.67 -17.71 54.30
N SER A 168 2.37 -18.74 55.09
CA SER A 168 2.27 -20.13 54.61
C SER A 168 1.16 -20.30 53.56
N SER A 169 -0.03 -19.75 53.84
CA SER A 169 -1.18 -19.75 52.92
C SER A 169 -0.88 -19.03 51.60
N SER A 170 -0.13 -17.94 51.66
CA SER A 170 0.31 -17.20 50.47
C SER A 170 1.29 -17.98 49.59
N ARG A 171 2.17 -18.77 50.20
CA ARG A 171 3.13 -19.62 49.49
C ARG A 171 2.42 -20.78 48.79
N TYR A 172 1.53 -21.46 49.51
CA TYR A 172 0.71 -22.56 48.98
C TYR A 172 -0.11 -22.12 47.76
N LEU A 173 -0.73 -20.93 47.80
CA LEU A 173 -1.47 -20.40 46.65
C LEU A 173 -0.60 -20.20 45.39
N ARG A 174 0.67 -19.80 45.55
CA ARG A 174 1.58 -19.62 44.41
C ARG A 174 1.97 -20.94 43.80
N GLU A 175 2.31 -21.92 44.64
CA GLU A 175 2.66 -23.28 44.22
C GLU A 175 1.50 -23.93 43.46
N LYS A 176 0.26 -23.81 43.96
CA LYS A 176 -0.95 -24.33 43.29
C LYS A 176 -1.16 -23.71 41.89
N ARG A 177 -0.91 -22.40 41.74
CA ARG A 177 -0.99 -21.71 40.43
C ARG A 177 0.13 -22.14 39.48
N GLU A 178 1.36 -22.25 39.98
CA GLU A 178 2.51 -22.64 39.17
C GLU A 178 2.38 -24.07 38.64
N LEU A 179 1.91 -24.99 39.48
CA LEU A 179 1.61 -26.37 39.09
C LEU A 179 0.55 -26.41 37.99
N PHE A 180 -0.57 -25.69 38.16
CA PHE A 180 -1.61 -25.60 37.13
C PHE A 180 -1.07 -25.08 35.80
N VAL A 181 -0.26 -24.02 35.82
CA VAL A 181 0.35 -23.46 34.61
C VAL A 181 1.30 -24.48 33.95
N PHE A 182 2.14 -25.15 34.74
CA PHE A 182 3.07 -26.15 34.24
C PHE A 182 2.36 -27.33 33.59
N GLU A 183 1.35 -27.89 34.26
CA GLU A 183 0.54 -29.00 33.72
C GLU A 183 -0.23 -28.58 32.48
N SER A 184 -0.86 -27.40 32.49
CA SER A 184 -1.59 -26.88 31.33
C SER A 184 -0.69 -26.75 30.11
N ILE A 185 0.52 -26.21 30.28
CA ILE A 185 1.50 -26.08 29.19
C ILE A 185 1.99 -27.46 28.74
N LYS A 186 2.33 -28.36 29.68
CA LYS A 186 2.80 -29.71 29.38
C LYS A 186 1.76 -30.50 28.57
N ASN A 187 0.51 -30.47 29.02
CA ASN A 187 -0.60 -31.13 28.36
C ASN A 187 -0.85 -30.51 26.99
N ALA A 188 -0.88 -29.18 26.87
CA ALA A 188 -1.06 -28.52 25.58
C ALA A 188 0.06 -28.82 24.56
N ILE A 189 1.31 -28.99 25.03
CA ILE A 189 2.43 -29.41 24.16
C ILE A 189 2.24 -30.88 23.74
N ALA A 190 1.84 -31.76 24.67
CA ALA A 190 1.59 -33.16 24.38
C ALA A 190 0.42 -33.36 23.39
N ASP A 191 -0.64 -32.56 23.53
CA ASP A 191 -1.82 -32.55 22.66
C ASP A 191 -1.54 -31.93 21.27
N GLY A 192 -0.39 -31.28 21.08
CA GLY A 192 -0.06 -30.53 19.86
C GLY A 192 -0.82 -29.20 19.72
N ARG A 193 -1.51 -28.72 20.77
CA ARG A 193 -2.19 -27.41 20.78
C ARG A 193 -1.20 -26.24 20.80
N THR A 194 0.01 -26.46 21.29
CA THR A 194 1.07 -25.45 21.33
C THR A 194 2.45 -26.06 21.06
N THR A 195 3.45 -25.20 20.89
CA THR A 195 4.85 -25.61 20.67
C THR A 195 5.75 -25.06 21.78
N LYS A 196 6.99 -25.55 21.85
CA LYS A 196 8.00 -24.99 22.77
C LYS A 196 8.30 -23.51 22.49
N SER A 197 8.12 -23.06 21.23
CA SER A 197 8.21 -21.66 20.82
C SER A 197 6.94 -20.84 21.07
N GLY A 198 5.91 -21.45 21.65
CA GLY A 198 4.60 -20.83 21.88
C GLY A 198 3.78 -20.70 20.60
N VAL A 199 2.58 -20.15 20.75
CA VAL A 199 1.63 -19.86 19.66
C VAL A 199 1.09 -18.46 19.88
N PHE A 200 1.18 -17.62 18.84
CA PHE A 200 0.73 -16.23 18.91
C PHE A 200 -0.21 -15.92 17.74
N THR A 201 -1.51 -15.85 18.04
CA THR A 201 -2.55 -15.46 17.09
C THR A 201 -3.07 -14.06 17.40
N ALA A 202 -3.91 -13.50 16.53
CA ALA A 202 -4.52 -12.19 16.76
C ALA A 202 -5.33 -12.14 18.07
N THR A 203 -6.12 -13.19 18.36
CA THR A 203 -6.94 -13.30 19.58
C THR A 203 -6.09 -13.41 20.85
N VAL A 204 -5.01 -14.17 20.81
CA VAL A 204 -4.02 -14.24 21.91
C VAL A 204 -3.37 -12.87 22.14
N GLY A 205 -3.03 -12.18 21.05
CA GLY A 205 -2.47 -10.83 21.10
C GLY A 205 -3.41 -9.80 21.73
N GLU A 206 -4.71 -9.89 21.43
CA GLU A 206 -5.74 -9.04 22.02
C GLU A 206 -5.93 -9.33 23.53
N ALA A 207 -6.12 -10.60 23.90
CA ALA A 207 -6.24 -11.02 25.30
C ALA A 207 -5.01 -10.60 26.13
N ARG A 208 -3.81 -10.72 25.54
CA ARG A 208 -2.56 -10.24 26.17
C ARG A 208 -2.54 -8.74 26.37
N LYS A 209 -2.91 -7.94 25.36
CA LYS A 209 -2.97 -6.47 25.46
C LYS A 209 -3.97 -6.03 26.51
N GLU A 210 -5.14 -6.66 26.55
CA GLU A 210 -6.17 -6.41 27.55
C GLU A 210 -5.63 -6.70 28.96
N LEU A 211 -5.00 -7.86 29.15
CA LEU A 211 -4.43 -8.25 30.43
C LEU A 211 -3.34 -7.28 30.93
N ILE A 212 -2.44 -6.83 30.04
CA ILE A 212 -1.41 -5.83 30.36
C ILE A 212 -2.04 -4.48 30.71
N THR A 213 -3.07 -4.07 29.97
CA THR A 213 -3.79 -2.82 30.23
C THR A 213 -4.50 -2.86 31.59
N ASN A 214 -5.15 -3.98 31.90
CA ASN A 214 -5.80 -4.25 33.19
C ASN A 214 -4.79 -4.26 34.35
N PHE A 215 -3.62 -4.87 34.14
CA PHE A 215 -2.52 -4.84 35.10
C PHE A 215 -2.10 -3.39 35.42
N TYR A 216 -1.82 -2.59 34.39
CA TYR A 216 -1.42 -1.18 34.55
C TYR A 216 -2.50 -0.33 35.21
N ALA A 217 -3.76 -0.51 34.83
CA ALA A 217 -4.88 0.20 35.44
C ALA A 217 -4.99 -0.12 36.94
N LYS A 218 -4.89 -1.40 37.32
CA LYS A 218 -5.01 -1.84 38.71
C LYS A 218 -3.89 -1.30 39.59
N ILE A 219 -2.64 -1.36 39.13
CA ILE A 219 -1.49 -0.92 39.93
C ILE A 219 -1.41 0.61 40.08
N LEU A 220 -1.81 1.38 39.06
CA LEU A 220 -1.75 2.85 39.08
C LEU A 220 -2.68 3.47 40.14
N THR A 221 -3.74 2.76 40.55
CA THR A 221 -4.64 3.20 41.64
C THR A 221 -3.99 3.15 43.02
N LYS A 222 -2.92 2.36 43.19
CA LYS A 222 -2.31 2.09 44.49
C LYS A 222 -1.32 3.21 44.86
N LYS A 223 -1.65 3.96 45.91
CA LYS A 223 -0.76 4.99 46.50
C LYS A 223 0.20 4.43 47.55
N LYS A 224 -0.32 3.53 48.39
CA LYS A 224 0.44 2.80 49.42
C LYS A 224 0.92 1.47 48.83
N CYS A 225 2.16 1.08 49.11
CA CYS A 225 2.65 -0.25 48.73
C CYS A 225 1.94 -1.32 49.56
N GLU A 226 1.35 -2.32 48.91
CA GLU A 226 0.66 -3.43 49.60
C GLU A 226 1.64 -4.44 50.22
N ASN A 227 2.91 -4.43 49.81
CA ASN A 227 3.94 -5.33 50.32
C ASN A 227 4.60 -4.79 51.60
N CYS A 228 5.17 -3.58 51.56
CA CYS A 228 5.85 -2.98 52.73
C CYS A 228 5.01 -1.97 53.51
N GLY A 229 3.86 -1.54 52.97
CA GLY A 229 2.96 -0.58 53.60
C GLY A 229 3.42 0.88 53.61
N LEU A 230 4.58 1.19 53.02
CA LEU A 230 5.11 2.55 52.89
C LEU A 230 4.52 3.28 51.67
N PHE A 231 4.43 4.60 51.77
CA PHE A 231 4.07 5.50 50.66
C PHE A 231 5.33 5.97 49.95
N SER A 232 5.40 5.77 48.64
CA SER A 232 6.45 6.36 47.80
C SER A 232 6.03 7.76 47.34
N SER A 233 7.01 8.63 47.16
CA SER A 233 6.82 9.95 46.57
C SER A 233 6.20 9.85 45.18
N SER A 234 5.45 10.89 44.81
CA SER A 234 4.83 10.97 43.48
C SER A 234 5.77 11.65 42.51
N PHE A 235 5.83 11.15 41.28
CA PHE A 235 6.61 11.77 40.21
C PHE A 235 5.74 12.63 39.31
N ARG A 236 6.31 13.74 38.86
CA ARG A 236 5.78 14.61 37.81
C ARG A 236 6.81 14.69 36.69
N LYS A 237 6.40 14.55 35.44
CA LYS A 237 7.25 14.85 34.29
C LYS A 237 6.97 16.25 33.74
N ASP A 238 8.00 16.86 33.15
CA ASP A 238 7.89 18.06 32.34
C ASP A 238 8.41 17.72 30.92
N GLY A 239 7.50 17.73 29.95
CA GLY A 239 7.74 17.19 28.62
C GLY A 239 8.31 15.76 28.63
N PHE A 240 9.38 15.58 27.85
CA PHE A 240 10.14 14.33 27.70
C PHE A 240 11.62 14.52 28.11
N SER A 241 11.89 15.57 28.88
CA SER A 241 13.25 15.99 29.23
C SER A 241 13.52 15.91 30.73
N LYS A 242 12.51 16.16 31.58
CA LYS A 242 12.69 16.25 33.04
C LYS A 242 11.70 15.39 33.81
N ILE A 243 12.18 14.82 34.92
CA ILE A 243 11.37 14.15 35.94
C ILE A 243 11.61 14.83 37.28
N PHE A 244 10.54 15.12 37.99
CA PHE A 244 10.51 15.70 39.32
C PHE A 244 9.88 14.74 40.32
N GLU A 245 10.47 14.64 41.49
CA GLU A 245 9.93 13.93 42.65
C GLU A 245 9.28 14.93 43.60
N ASN A 246 8.01 14.71 43.94
CA ASN A 246 7.28 15.56 44.87
C ASN A 246 7.47 15.09 46.32
N ALA A 247 7.52 16.05 47.24
CA ALA A 247 7.49 15.77 48.67
C ALA A 247 6.26 14.95 49.07
N LEU A 248 6.42 14.07 50.05
CA LEU A 248 5.32 13.33 50.64
C LEU A 248 4.38 14.28 51.38
N LYS A 249 3.07 13.99 51.37
CA LYS A 249 2.12 14.74 52.20
C LYS A 249 2.37 14.45 53.68
N ASP A 250 2.06 15.39 54.57
CA ASP A 250 2.34 15.24 56.01
C ASP A 250 1.75 13.96 56.62
N LYS A 251 0.52 13.59 56.22
CA LYS A 251 -0.13 12.34 56.63
C LYS A 251 0.64 11.09 56.16
N GLU A 252 1.17 11.12 54.94
CA GLU A 252 1.92 10.00 54.33
C GLU A 252 3.31 9.88 54.98
N ALA A 253 3.99 11.01 55.20
CA ALA A 253 5.27 11.08 55.88
C ALA A 253 5.20 10.57 57.33
N THR A 254 4.11 10.90 58.04
CA THR A 254 3.87 10.42 59.41
C THR A 254 3.67 8.90 59.43
N ASN A 255 2.87 8.35 58.50
CA ASN A 255 2.68 6.90 58.40
C ASN A 255 4.00 6.18 58.11
N ASN A 256 4.80 6.70 57.17
CA ASN A 256 6.12 6.13 56.87
C ASN A 256 7.04 6.13 58.10
N ARG A 257 7.06 7.19 58.92
CA ARG A 257 7.86 7.25 60.16
C ARG A 257 7.42 6.20 61.17
N ILE A 258 6.11 6.05 61.39
CA ILE A 258 5.56 5.04 62.32
C ILE A 258 5.95 3.63 61.86
N LYS A 259 5.77 3.35 60.57
CA LYS A 259 6.01 2.02 60.01
C LYS A 259 7.50 1.66 59.94
N LEU A 260 8.36 2.62 59.59
CA LEU A 260 9.82 2.47 59.67
C LEU A 260 10.31 2.30 61.12
N GLY A 261 9.63 2.93 62.09
CA GLY A 261 9.91 2.78 63.52
C GLY A 261 9.67 1.36 64.04
N SER A 262 8.68 0.65 63.47
CA SER A 262 8.28 -0.72 63.82
C SER A 262 9.05 -1.82 63.09
N MET A 263 9.87 -1.50 62.07
CA MET A 263 10.62 -2.49 61.29
C MET A 263 11.98 -2.83 61.93
N LYS A 264 12.28 -4.13 62.06
CA LYS A 264 13.55 -4.64 62.64
C LYS A 264 14.81 -4.25 61.83
N ASN A 265 14.67 -3.89 60.54
CA ASN A 265 15.77 -3.54 59.63
C ASN A 265 15.77 -2.04 59.20
N LYS A 266 16.17 -1.14 60.12
CA LYS A 266 16.20 0.32 59.87
C LYS A 266 17.25 0.79 58.84
N LYS A 267 18.33 0.03 58.63
CA LYS A 267 19.51 0.43 57.81
C LYS A 267 19.40 0.12 56.31
N ALA A 268 18.33 -0.55 55.85
CA ALA A 268 18.24 -1.08 54.48
C ALA A 268 17.59 -0.13 53.45
N PHE A 269 16.94 0.96 53.89
CA PHE A 269 16.21 1.85 52.99
C PHE A 269 17.02 3.10 52.66
N LEU A 270 17.63 3.15 51.47
CA LEU A 270 18.50 4.25 51.01
C LEU A 270 17.75 5.51 50.54
N HIS A 271 16.42 5.47 50.44
CA HIS A 271 15.65 6.53 49.77
C HIS A 271 15.15 7.61 50.75
N HIS A 272 15.58 8.86 50.52
CA HIS A 272 15.13 10.03 51.28
C HIS A 272 14.27 10.96 50.41
N PRO A 273 12.95 11.02 50.65
CA PRO A 273 12.07 11.91 49.89
C PRO A 273 12.37 13.39 50.18
N PRO A 274 12.09 14.31 49.24
CA PRO A 274 12.31 15.73 49.45
C PRO A 274 11.45 16.28 50.60
N LYS A 275 12.03 17.21 51.38
CA LYS A 275 11.38 17.80 52.57
C LYS A 275 10.25 18.77 52.22
N THR A 276 10.39 19.53 51.14
CA THR A 276 9.39 20.50 50.63
C THR A 276 9.48 20.60 49.11
N GLY A 277 8.34 20.85 48.46
CA GLY A 277 8.28 21.10 47.01
C GLY A 277 8.59 19.89 46.13
N SER A 278 9.06 20.15 44.90
CA SER A 278 9.44 19.14 43.92
C SER A 278 10.95 19.21 43.63
N LYS A 279 11.65 18.08 43.75
CA LYS A 279 13.09 17.96 43.46
C LYS A 279 13.28 17.41 42.04
N TYR A 280 14.17 18.00 41.25
CA TYR A 280 14.58 17.40 39.97
C TYR A 280 15.38 16.11 40.21
N VAL A 281 15.00 15.04 39.50
CA VAL A 281 15.62 13.72 39.62
C VAL A 281 16.54 13.48 38.43
N LEU A 282 17.80 13.17 38.72
CA LEU A 282 18.78 12.81 37.70
C LEU A 282 18.42 11.50 37.01
N SER A 283 18.74 11.38 35.73
CA SER A 283 18.53 10.15 34.96
C SER A 283 19.29 8.96 35.53
N THR A 284 20.44 9.18 36.15
CA THR A 284 21.22 8.15 36.87
C THR A 284 20.51 7.63 38.11
N GLU A 285 19.82 8.49 38.87
CA GLU A 285 18.99 8.11 40.01
C GLU A 285 17.81 7.23 39.54
N VAL A 286 17.09 7.68 38.49
CA VAL A 286 15.99 6.91 37.89
C VAL A 286 16.47 5.55 37.37
N ARG A 287 17.64 5.50 36.73
CA ARG A 287 18.24 4.25 36.24
C ARG A 287 18.51 3.27 37.38
N THR A 288 19.03 3.75 38.49
CA THR A 288 19.32 2.92 39.67
C THR A 288 18.04 2.33 40.27
N LEU A 289 17.00 3.15 40.40
CA LEU A 289 15.67 2.70 40.86
C LEU A 289 15.08 1.62 39.95
N MET A 290 15.15 1.82 38.63
CA MET A 290 14.62 0.85 37.66
C MET A 290 15.42 -0.45 37.65
N ARG A 291 16.76 -0.41 37.81
CA ARG A 291 17.58 -1.61 37.94
C ARG A 291 17.21 -2.42 39.19
N ALA A 292 16.96 -1.75 40.31
CA ALA A 292 16.52 -2.43 41.53
C ALA A 292 15.17 -3.13 41.34
N LEU A 293 14.21 -2.47 40.68
CA LEU A 293 12.92 -3.07 40.31
C LEU A 293 13.09 -4.26 39.36
N TRP A 294 13.91 -4.12 38.32
CA TRP A 294 14.15 -5.19 37.33
C TRP A 294 14.77 -6.45 37.93
N ASN A 295 15.65 -6.28 38.93
CA ASN A 295 16.23 -7.42 39.64
C ASN A 295 15.22 -8.09 40.57
N THR A 296 14.33 -7.30 41.18
CA THR A 296 13.34 -7.80 42.15
C THR A 296 12.16 -8.50 41.46
N GLU A 297 11.63 -7.93 40.38
CA GLU A 297 10.41 -8.38 39.66
C GLU A 297 10.75 -9.05 38.31
N SER A 298 11.88 -9.76 38.25
CA SER A 298 12.45 -10.26 36.99
C SER A 298 11.52 -11.19 36.19
N GLU A 299 10.78 -12.09 36.86
CA GLU A 299 9.83 -13.01 36.20
C GLU A 299 8.65 -12.27 35.56
N MET A 300 7.95 -11.42 36.30
CA MET A 300 6.85 -10.61 35.74
C MET A 300 7.31 -9.75 34.55
N ILE A 301 8.49 -9.15 34.66
CA ILE A 301 9.07 -8.34 33.58
C ILE A 301 9.37 -9.19 32.34
N LYS A 302 9.89 -10.40 32.51
CA LYS A 302 10.10 -11.34 31.40
C LYS A 302 8.82 -11.57 30.62
N TYR A 303 7.70 -11.85 31.29
CA TYR A 303 6.42 -12.10 30.62
C TYR A 303 5.75 -10.83 30.09
N LEU A 304 6.01 -9.65 30.66
CA LEU A 304 5.54 -8.36 30.13
C LEU A 304 6.18 -8.01 28.79
N PHE A 305 7.50 -8.19 28.68
CA PHE A 305 8.26 -7.78 27.49
C PHE A 305 8.35 -8.86 26.41
N HIS A 306 8.16 -10.14 26.75
CA HIS A 306 8.15 -11.21 25.76
C HIS A 306 6.74 -11.74 25.51
N ALA A 307 6.29 -11.66 24.25
CA ALA A 307 5.06 -12.29 23.80
C ALA A 307 5.23 -13.79 23.51
N LYS A 308 6.46 -14.27 23.36
CA LYS A 308 6.82 -15.67 23.11
C LYS A 308 7.79 -16.20 24.19
N PRO A 309 7.88 -17.52 24.41
CA PRO A 309 8.69 -18.10 25.50
C PRO A 309 10.21 -18.05 25.28
N LEU A 310 10.67 -18.05 24.02
CA LEU A 310 12.09 -18.14 23.68
C LEU A 310 12.76 -16.75 23.71
N SER A 311 13.30 -16.38 24.87
CA SER A 311 14.41 -15.44 24.94
C SER A 311 15.25 -15.77 26.16
N ALA A 312 16.47 -16.25 25.91
CA ALA A 312 17.46 -16.54 26.96
C ALA A 312 18.13 -15.25 27.50
N GLN A 313 17.85 -14.09 26.89
CA GLN A 313 18.50 -12.85 27.22
C GLN A 313 17.86 -12.23 28.48
N LYS A 314 18.68 -11.99 29.51
CA LYS A 314 18.25 -11.30 30.72
C LYS A 314 17.88 -9.86 30.37
N LEU A 315 16.62 -9.48 30.58
CA LEU A 315 16.17 -8.11 30.36
C LEU A 315 16.78 -7.17 31.39
N THR A 316 17.26 -6.01 30.94
CA THR A 316 17.82 -4.98 31.81
C THR A 316 17.04 -3.68 31.69
N ALA A 317 16.86 -2.97 32.80
CA ALA A 317 16.25 -1.64 32.82
C ALA A 317 17.01 -0.60 31.98
N ASP A 318 18.25 -0.89 31.60
CA ASP A 318 19.06 -0.02 30.74
C ASP A 318 18.47 0.18 29.34
N MET A 319 17.52 -0.65 28.91
CA MET A 319 16.80 -0.48 27.65
C MET A 319 16.08 0.88 27.50
N PHE A 320 15.75 1.52 28.62
CA PHE A 320 15.11 2.85 28.63
C PHE A 320 16.11 4.00 28.54
N PHE A 321 17.41 3.72 28.59
CA PHE A 321 18.47 4.70 28.65
C PHE A 321 19.43 4.54 27.47
N ILE A 322 19.94 5.65 26.98
CA ILE A 322 20.97 5.69 25.93
C ILE A 322 22.25 6.18 26.59
N HIS A 323 23.31 5.40 26.46
CA HIS A 323 24.65 5.75 26.95
C HIS A 323 25.65 5.91 25.81
N ALA A 324 25.48 5.14 24.73
CA ALA A 324 26.18 5.33 23.48
C ALA A 324 25.14 5.58 22.38
N LEU A 325 25.29 6.67 21.64
CA LEU A 325 24.42 6.99 20.50
C LEU A 325 25.07 6.49 19.22
N VAL A 326 24.38 5.64 18.46
CA VAL A 326 24.89 5.14 17.17
C VAL A 326 24.91 6.28 16.15
N VAL A 327 26.06 6.45 15.49
CA VAL A 327 26.20 7.35 14.34
C VAL A 327 26.05 6.51 13.07
N PRO A 328 25.05 6.77 12.22
CA PRO A 328 24.89 6.07 10.95
C PRO A 328 26.14 6.21 10.07
N ALA A 329 26.36 5.23 9.19
CA ALA A 329 27.48 5.28 8.25
C ALA A 329 27.40 6.51 7.33
N THR A 330 28.56 6.96 6.83
CA THR A 330 28.69 8.19 6.02
C THR A 330 27.76 8.21 4.81
N ARG A 331 27.56 7.06 4.13
CA ARG A 331 26.68 6.96 2.95
C ARG A 331 25.22 7.31 3.20
N PHE A 332 24.75 7.24 4.45
CA PHE A 332 23.38 7.59 4.84
C PHE A 332 23.25 9.03 5.32
N ARG A 333 24.36 9.76 5.40
CA ARG A 333 24.45 11.14 5.90
C ARG A 333 25.21 12.05 4.94
N LEU A 334 25.20 11.75 3.64
CA LEU A 334 25.89 12.57 2.64
C LEU A 334 25.33 14.01 2.62
N PRO A 335 26.15 15.02 2.27
CA PRO A 335 25.68 16.39 2.07
C PRO A 335 24.56 16.48 1.04
N SER A 336 23.66 17.44 1.21
CA SER A 336 22.60 17.72 0.23
C SER A 336 23.10 18.76 -0.76
N LYS A 337 22.89 18.53 -2.06
CA LYS A 337 23.24 19.48 -3.12
C LYS A 337 21.96 20.09 -3.72
N LEU A 338 21.80 21.40 -3.63
CA LEU A 338 20.70 22.15 -4.25
C LEU A 338 21.29 23.08 -5.31
N GLY A 339 21.14 22.73 -6.59
CA GLY A 339 21.86 23.42 -7.65
C GLY A 339 23.36 23.22 -7.49
N ASP A 340 24.14 24.30 -7.35
CA ASP A 340 25.59 24.24 -7.09
C ASP A 340 25.97 24.39 -5.62
N GLU A 341 25.02 24.76 -4.75
CA GLU A 341 25.27 24.90 -3.31
C GLU A 341 25.23 23.54 -2.62
N ILE A 342 26.23 23.30 -1.78
CA ILE A 342 26.33 22.09 -0.94
C ILE A 342 25.96 22.50 0.48
N HIS A 343 24.87 21.93 0.98
CA HIS A 343 24.43 22.09 2.35
C HIS A 343 24.79 20.86 3.18
N GLU A 344 25.07 21.08 4.46
CA GLU A 344 25.31 20.00 5.40
C GLU A 344 24.07 19.10 5.54
N ASN A 345 24.29 17.81 5.83
CA ASN A 345 23.21 16.89 6.08
C ASN A 345 22.46 17.28 7.37
N SER A 346 21.13 17.25 7.33
CA SER A 346 20.28 17.59 8.48
C SER A 346 20.52 16.72 9.73
N GLN A 347 20.90 15.46 9.55
CA GLN A 347 21.26 14.59 10.68
C GLN A 347 22.56 15.02 11.34
N ASN A 348 23.53 15.50 10.56
CA ASN A 348 24.81 15.95 11.11
C ASN A 348 24.62 17.23 11.92
N GLU A 349 23.77 18.15 11.47
CA GLU A 349 23.44 19.37 12.23
C GLU A 349 22.95 19.03 13.66
N LEU A 350 22.12 17.99 13.80
CA LEU A 350 21.61 17.51 15.09
C LEU A 350 22.68 16.76 15.91
N LEU A 351 23.50 15.92 15.26
CA LEU A 351 24.58 15.18 15.93
C LEU A 351 25.71 16.10 16.42
N THR A 352 26.04 17.16 15.67
CA THR A 352 27.02 18.18 16.05
C THR A 352 26.57 18.92 17.31
N LYS A 353 25.27 19.23 17.45
CA LYS A 353 24.70 19.80 18.70
C LYS A 353 24.92 18.85 19.89
N VAL A 354 24.65 17.56 19.73
CA VAL A 354 24.90 16.54 20.77
C VAL A 354 26.39 16.49 21.15
N LEU A 355 27.30 16.49 20.18
CA LEU A 355 28.75 16.48 20.42
C LEU A 355 29.22 17.71 21.19
N ASN A 356 28.78 18.90 20.79
CA ASN A 356 29.09 20.16 21.48
C ASN A 356 28.64 20.13 22.95
N THR A 357 27.41 19.65 23.20
CA THR A 357 26.87 19.54 24.57
C THR A 357 27.62 18.48 25.38
N CYS A 358 28.07 17.37 24.77
CA CYS A 358 28.90 16.36 25.44
C CYS A 358 30.26 16.91 25.88
N LEU A 359 30.93 17.67 25.00
CA LEU A 359 32.19 18.33 25.33
C LEU A 359 32.01 19.36 26.46
N LEU A 360 30.97 20.18 26.40
CA LEU A 360 30.65 21.15 27.45
C LEU A 360 30.44 20.47 28.82
N ILE A 361 29.70 19.35 28.86
CA ILE A 361 29.50 18.60 30.10
C ILE A 361 30.83 18.05 30.63
N ARG A 362 31.69 17.54 29.75
CA ARG A 362 33.01 17.02 30.13
C ARG A 362 33.88 18.12 30.73
N ASP A 363 33.93 19.29 30.11
CA ASP A 363 34.71 20.44 30.60
C ASP A 363 34.18 20.97 31.95
N LEU A 364 32.86 21.08 32.10
CA LEU A 364 32.23 21.46 33.37
C LEU A 364 32.49 20.43 34.48
N ASN A 365 32.54 19.14 34.13
CA ASN A 365 32.84 18.07 35.10
C ASN A 365 34.32 18.08 35.53
N ASP A 366 35.23 18.40 34.62
CA ASP A 366 36.66 18.58 34.95
C ASP A 366 36.86 19.81 35.85
N GLN A 367 36.21 20.93 35.53
CA GLN A 367 36.17 22.10 36.42
C GLN A 367 35.61 21.75 37.80
N PHE A 368 34.53 20.96 37.88
CA PHE A 368 33.93 20.54 39.15
C PHE A 368 34.84 19.61 39.96
N SER A 369 35.60 18.74 39.28
CA SER A 369 36.54 17.81 39.92
C SER A 369 37.79 18.51 40.44
N ASN A 370 38.25 19.55 39.75
CA ASN A 370 39.42 20.36 40.10
C ASN A 370 39.12 21.45 41.15
N ILE A 371 37.91 21.49 41.71
CA ILE A 371 37.56 22.39 42.83
C ILE A 371 38.34 21.98 44.08
N THR A 372 39.39 22.74 44.41
CA THR A 372 40.09 22.67 45.69
C THR A 372 39.18 23.14 46.85
N LYS A 373 39.53 22.73 48.09
CA LYS A 373 38.68 22.89 49.28
C LYS A 373 38.30 24.34 49.66
N ASP A 374 38.91 25.36 49.05
CA ASP A 374 38.81 26.77 49.45
C ASP A 374 37.76 27.61 48.68
N ILE A 375 36.82 26.96 47.97
CA ILE A 375 35.75 27.66 47.24
C ILE A 375 34.49 27.87 48.11
N THR A 376 33.89 29.06 48.02
CA THR A 376 32.63 29.42 48.68
C THR A 376 31.47 28.51 48.26
N ILE A 377 30.51 28.28 49.16
CA ILE A 377 29.34 27.41 48.93
C ILE A 377 28.51 27.89 47.72
N GLU A 378 28.57 29.19 47.40
CA GLU A 378 27.84 29.82 46.30
C GLU A 378 28.39 29.46 44.92
N GLU A 379 29.72 29.47 44.74
CA GLU A 379 30.36 29.11 43.47
C GLU A 379 30.14 27.63 43.12
N LYS A 380 30.20 26.74 44.12
CA LYS A 380 29.83 25.31 43.95
C LYS A 380 28.39 25.14 43.48
N LYS A 381 27.48 25.97 43.98
CA LYS A 381 26.05 25.93 43.60
C LYS A 381 25.84 26.42 42.16
N ILE A 382 26.60 27.42 41.71
CA ILE A 382 26.53 27.94 40.33
C ILE A 382 27.00 26.88 39.33
N ILE A 383 28.15 26.25 39.58
CA ILE A 383 28.70 25.21 38.69
C ILE A 383 27.74 24.02 38.63
N PHE A 384 27.19 23.59 39.77
CA PHE A 384 26.18 22.53 39.82
C PHE A 384 24.91 22.87 39.03
N ASN A 385 24.41 24.11 39.12
CA ASN A 385 23.26 24.56 38.34
C ASN A 385 23.55 24.57 36.82
N ARG A 386 24.75 24.99 36.41
CA ARG A 386 25.18 24.93 34.99
C ARG A 386 25.21 23.48 34.50
N LEU A 387 25.80 22.58 35.29
CA LEU A 387 25.89 21.16 34.97
C LEU A 387 24.49 20.51 34.85
N MET A 388 23.55 20.87 35.73
CA MET A 388 22.15 20.41 35.61
C MET A 388 21.45 20.93 34.37
N ASN A 389 21.67 22.18 34.00
CA ASN A 389 21.12 22.74 32.76
C ASN A 389 21.71 22.01 31.54
N SER A 390 23.01 21.71 31.53
CA SER A 390 23.64 20.96 30.45
C SER A 390 23.10 19.54 30.30
N PHE A 391 22.74 18.85 31.39
CA PHE A 391 22.06 17.54 31.30
C PHE A 391 20.69 17.62 30.63
N VAL A 392 19.91 18.66 30.95
CA VAL A 392 18.62 18.90 30.30
C VAL A 392 18.81 19.21 28.81
N THR A 393 19.80 20.04 28.47
CA THR A 393 20.14 20.36 27.08
C THR A 393 20.55 19.10 26.32
N LEU A 394 21.41 18.25 26.88
CA LEU A 394 21.82 16.99 26.25
C LEU A 394 20.61 16.08 25.98
N GLN A 395 19.70 15.96 26.94
CA GLN A 395 18.46 15.21 26.75
C GLN A 395 17.60 15.80 25.62
N ASN A 396 17.50 17.13 25.53
CA ASN A 396 16.76 17.81 24.48
C ASN A 396 17.41 17.66 23.09
N ASP A 397 18.74 17.69 23.01
CA ASP A 397 19.48 17.49 21.75
C ASP A 397 19.29 16.07 21.22
N VAL A 398 19.41 15.06 22.10
CA VAL A 398 19.12 13.66 21.76
C VAL A 398 17.65 13.46 21.40
N ASN A 399 16.73 14.11 22.12
CA ASN A 399 15.31 14.13 21.74
C ASN A 399 15.12 14.70 20.33
N GLY A 400 15.76 15.83 20.01
CA GLY A 400 15.70 16.46 18.69
C GLY A 400 16.21 15.56 17.57
N PHE A 401 17.30 14.82 17.81
CA PHE A 401 17.84 13.84 16.86
C PHE A 401 16.84 12.69 16.56
N ILE A 402 16.20 12.14 17.59
CA ILE A 402 15.30 10.98 17.42
C ILE A 402 13.89 11.41 17.00
N ASP A 403 13.28 12.35 17.72
CA ASP A 403 11.92 12.84 17.52
C ASP A 403 11.86 14.36 17.75
N SER A 404 11.81 15.12 16.66
CA SER A 404 11.82 16.59 16.72
C SER A 404 10.63 17.18 17.48
N SER A 405 9.50 16.45 17.60
CA SER A 405 8.33 16.87 18.40
C SER A 405 8.55 16.81 19.92
N LYS A 406 9.61 16.13 20.37
CA LYS A 406 9.97 15.98 21.79
C LYS A 406 11.07 16.93 22.23
N ASN A 407 11.60 17.73 21.31
CA ASN A 407 12.53 18.80 21.63
C ASN A 407 11.76 20.07 22.00
N GLN A 408 11.87 20.49 23.27
CA GLN A 408 11.21 21.69 23.78
C GLN A 408 11.88 23.00 23.32
N ASN A 409 13.13 22.94 22.87
CA ASN A 409 13.94 24.11 22.49
C ASN A 409 13.93 24.36 20.97
N ALA A 410 13.18 23.57 20.20
CA ALA A 410 13.14 23.72 18.74
C ALA A 410 12.25 24.89 18.32
N SER A 411 12.61 25.56 17.22
CA SER A 411 11.80 26.63 16.63
C SER A 411 10.40 26.12 16.26
N THR A 412 9.36 26.89 16.62
CA THR A 412 7.95 26.54 16.42
C THR A 412 7.57 26.41 14.94
N THR A 413 8.30 27.08 14.04
CA THR A 413 7.86 27.28 12.65
C THR A 413 8.43 26.34 11.60
N ASN A 414 9.43 25.49 11.88
CA ASN A 414 9.86 24.34 11.05
C ASN A 414 11.09 23.67 11.69
N PRO A 415 10.91 22.73 12.63
CA PRO A 415 12.06 22.06 13.26
C PRO A 415 12.74 21.10 12.28
N THR A 416 14.07 21.03 12.33
CA THR A 416 14.86 20.02 11.60
C THR A 416 14.30 18.62 11.90
N PRO A 417 13.89 17.82 10.88
CA PRO A 417 13.27 16.52 11.12
C PRO A 417 14.23 15.54 11.79
N GLY A 418 13.77 14.89 12.87
CA GLY A 418 14.49 13.77 13.49
C GLY A 418 14.25 12.46 12.74
N VAL A 419 14.88 11.38 13.21
CA VAL A 419 14.79 10.04 12.61
C VAL A 419 13.33 9.57 12.48
N LYS A 420 12.50 9.77 13.52
CA LYS A 420 11.09 9.38 13.52
C LYS A 420 10.30 10.07 12.40
N GLN A 421 10.51 11.38 12.21
CA GLN A 421 9.81 12.15 11.18
C GLN A 421 10.18 11.71 9.76
N ALA A 422 11.37 11.16 9.53
CA ALA A 422 11.78 10.58 8.25
C ALA A 422 11.09 9.24 7.95
N LEU A 423 10.72 8.50 8.99
CA LEU A 423 10.02 7.21 8.87
C LEU A 423 8.50 7.39 8.70
N GLU A 424 7.93 8.37 9.41
CA GLU A 424 6.48 8.65 9.44
C GLU A 424 6.03 9.57 8.28
N LYS A 425 4.71 9.75 8.11
CA LYS A 425 4.00 10.49 7.04
C LYS A 425 3.75 9.71 5.74
N LYS A 426 2.88 10.28 4.88
CA LYS A 426 2.59 9.74 3.52
C LYS A 426 3.87 9.61 2.70
N GLU A 427 4.78 10.57 2.85
CA GLU A 427 6.08 10.61 2.19
C GLU A 427 7.21 9.91 2.96
N GLY A 428 6.91 9.32 4.12
CA GLY A 428 7.89 8.60 4.93
C GLY A 428 8.39 7.32 4.26
N LEU A 429 9.49 6.79 4.78
CA LEU A 429 10.23 5.65 4.22
C LEU A 429 9.34 4.44 3.86
N PHE A 430 8.47 4.01 4.78
CA PHE A 430 7.66 2.80 4.59
C PHE A 430 6.73 2.90 3.38
N ARG A 431 6.00 4.00 3.20
CA ARG A 431 5.01 4.14 2.12
C ARG A 431 5.65 4.52 0.78
N LYS A 432 6.61 5.45 0.80
CA LYS A 432 7.19 6.04 -0.42
C LYS A 432 8.33 5.22 -1.03
N HIS A 433 9.02 4.42 -0.22
CA HIS A 433 10.26 3.73 -0.63
C HIS A 433 10.29 2.23 -0.31
N MET A 434 9.36 1.69 0.48
CA MET A 434 9.19 0.24 0.65
C MET A 434 7.98 -0.27 -0.13
N MET A 435 6.78 0.26 0.14
CA MET A 435 5.54 -0.18 -0.52
C MET A 435 5.46 0.31 -1.97
N GLY A 436 5.69 1.61 -2.19
CA GLY A 436 5.91 2.18 -3.51
C GLY A 436 7.41 2.32 -3.79
N LYS A 437 7.83 2.07 -5.03
CA LYS A 437 9.19 2.32 -5.49
C LYS A 437 9.15 2.87 -6.91
N ARG A 438 10.14 3.69 -7.25
CA ARG A 438 10.47 3.92 -8.66
C ARG A 438 11.17 2.66 -9.18
N VAL A 439 10.83 2.27 -10.39
CA VAL A 439 11.34 1.04 -11.02
C VAL A 439 12.13 1.38 -12.27
N ASN A 440 13.11 0.53 -12.57
CA ASN A 440 13.80 0.54 -13.86
C ASN A 440 12.91 -0.12 -14.93
N TYR A 441 13.34 -0.08 -16.20
CA TYR A 441 12.66 -0.74 -17.32
C TYR A 441 11.16 -0.39 -17.42
N ALA A 442 10.87 0.91 -17.32
CA ALA A 442 9.53 1.44 -17.49
C ALA A 442 9.58 2.72 -18.34
N ALA A 443 8.46 3.02 -19.00
CA ALA A 443 8.24 4.21 -19.80
C ALA A 443 6.87 4.81 -19.49
N ARG A 444 6.65 6.06 -19.92
CA ARG A 444 5.36 6.73 -19.85
C ARG A 444 5.17 7.59 -21.10
N SER A 445 3.98 7.56 -21.66
CA SER A 445 3.59 8.47 -22.75
C SER A 445 2.08 8.72 -22.71
N VAL A 446 1.65 9.76 -23.42
CA VAL A 446 0.25 9.96 -23.79
C VAL A 446 -0.19 8.78 -24.65
N ILE A 447 -1.45 8.36 -24.47
CA ILE A 447 -2.06 7.34 -25.32
C ILE A 447 -2.80 7.93 -26.51
N SER A 448 -2.83 7.21 -27.62
CA SER A 448 -3.58 7.57 -28.81
C SER A 448 -4.36 6.35 -29.30
N PRO A 449 -5.55 6.53 -29.88
CA PRO A 449 -6.36 5.41 -30.32
C PRO A 449 -5.78 4.73 -31.56
N ASP A 450 -6.02 3.42 -31.69
CA ASP A 450 -5.69 2.64 -32.89
C ASP A 450 -6.62 1.42 -33.07
N PRO A 451 -7.50 1.38 -34.09
CA PRO A 451 -8.37 0.24 -34.39
C PRO A 451 -7.66 -0.93 -35.10
N ASN A 452 -6.44 -0.73 -35.60
CA ASN A 452 -5.74 -1.73 -36.42
C ASN A 452 -4.90 -2.70 -35.58
N LEU A 453 -4.63 -2.35 -34.31
CA LEU A 453 -3.99 -3.23 -33.34
C LEU A 453 -4.94 -4.32 -32.85
N GLU A 454 -4.39 -5.43 -32.39
CA GLU A 454 -5.17 -6.40 -31.64
C GLU A 454 -5.68 -5.78 -30.32
N THR A 455 -6.82 -6.26 -29.84
CA THR A 455 -7.38 -5.77 -28.58
C THR A 455 -6.50 -6.08 -27.36
N ASN A 456 -5.58 -7.03 -27.46
CA ASN A 456 -4.61 -7.39 -26.42
C ASN A 456 -3.19 -6.86 -26.70
N GLU A 457 -3.03 -5.98 -27.69
CA GLU A 457 -1.77 -5.35 -28.04
C GLU A 457 -1.68 -3.89 -27.57
N ILE A 458 -0.44 -3.43 -27.41
CA ILE A 458 -0.10 -2.02 -27.27
C ILE A 458 0.93 -1.65 -28.34
N GLY A 459 0.66 -0.56 -29.04
CA GLY A 459 1.58 0.02 -30.01
C GLY A 459 2.67 0.80 -29.31
N VAL A 460 3.91 0.35 -29.49
CA VAL A 460 5.10 0.89 -28.84
C VAL A 460 5.88 1.75 -29.83
N PRO A 461 6.17 3.02 -29.49
CA PRO A 461 6.95 3.88 -30.38
C PRO A 461 8.41 3.40 -30.46
N PRO A 462 9.11 3.61 -31.59
CA PRO A 462 10.48 3.13 -31.77
C PRO A 462 11.46 3.72 -30.74
N VAL A 463 11.16 4.93 -30.24
CA VAL A 463 11.91 5.61 -29.17
C VAL A 463 11.98 4.75 -27.91
N PHE A 464 10.87 4.12 -27.51
CA PHE A 464 10.87 3.19 -26.37
C PHE A 464 11.49 1.84 -26.75
N ALA A 465 11.22 1.38 -27.97
CA ALA A 465 11.66 0.08 -28.44
C ALA A 465 13.19 -0.10 -28.43
N VAL A 466 13.96 0.95 -28.76
CA VAL A 466 15.43 0.91 -28.76
C VAL A 466 16.06 1.16 -27.37
N LYS A 467 15.29 1.57 -26.37
CA LYS A 467 15.79 1.87 -25.02
C LYS A 467 15.47 0.77 -24.02
N LEU A 468 14.27 0.19 -24.09
CA LEU A 468 13.87 -0.90 -23.23
C LEU A 468 14.51 -2.20 -23.69
N THR A 469 15.19 -2.88 -22.78
CA THR A 469 15.91 -4.13 -23.06
C THR A 469 15.47 -5.27 -22.17
N TYR A 470 15.68 -6.49 -22.66
CA TYR A 470 15.42 -7.74 -21.95
C TYR A 470 16.70 -8.58 -21.93
N PRO A 471 17.14 -9.08 -20.76
CA PRO A 471 18.34 -9.89 -20.63
C PRO A 471 18.07 -11.33 -21.12
N GLU A 472 18.15 -11.57 -22.42
CA GLU A 472 17.91 -12.87 -23.03
C GLU A 472 19.15 -13.77 -22.91
N PRO A 473 19.07 -14.93 -22.23
CA PRO A 473 20.17 -15.90 -22.19
C PRO A 473 20.42 -16.51 -23.57
N VAL A 474 21.68 -16.57 -23.98
CA VAL A 474 22.05 -17.16 -25.27
C VAL A 474 22.00 -18.68 -25.17
N THR A 475 21.30 -19.31 -26.09
CA THR A 475 21.14 -20.76 -26.20
C THR A 475 21.22 -21.20 -27.66
N ALA A 476 21.23 -22.51 -27.89
CA ALA A 476 21.32 -23.06 -29.25
C ALA A 476 20.17 -22.63 -30.17
N TYR A 477 18.95 -22.45 -29.65
CA TYR A 477 17.78 -22.13 -30.47
C TYR A 477 17.68 -20.64 -30.84
N ASN A 478 18.16 -19.73 -29.99
CA ASN A 478 18.02 -18.27 -30.19
C ASN A 478 19.31 -17.57 -30.64
N VAL A 479 20.45 -18.26 -30.70
CA VAL A 479 21.74 -17.65 -31.07
C VAL A 479 21.70 -16.93 -32.43
N SER A 480 20.94 -17.44 -33.40
CA SER A 480 20.81 -16.79 -34.72
C SER A 480 20.17 -15.40 -34.60
N GLU A 481 19.07 -15.30 -33.86
CA GLU A 481 18.38 -14.03 -33.60
C GLU A 481 19.27 -13.06 -32.80
N LEU A 482 19.93 -13.56 -31.75
CA LEU A 482 20.75 -12.74 -30.86
C LEU A 482 22.03 -12.25 -31.53
N ARG A 483 22.62 -13.04 -32.44
CA ARG A 483 23.71 -12.60 -33.31
C ARG A 483 23.30 -11.39 -34.13
N GLN A 484 22.12 -11.46 -34.77
CA GLN A 484 21.61 -10.35 -35.56
C GLN A 484 21.31 -9.12 -34.70
N ALA A 485 20.78 -9.31 -33.48
CA ALA A 485 20.53 -8.23 -32.54
C ALA A 485 21.82 -7.49 -32.15
N VAL A 486 22.90 -8.23 -31.83
CA VAL A 486 24.23 -7.64 -31.54
C VAL A 486 24.80 -6.91 -32.75
N ILE A 487 24.68 -7.49 -33.96
CA ILE A 487 25.13 -6.85 -35.20
C ILE A 487 24.38 -5.53 -35.46
N ASN A 488 23.05 -5.51 -35.27
CA ASN A 488 22.24 -4.30 -35.42
C ASN A 488 22.61 -3.21 -34.40
N GLY A 489 23.01 -3.62 -33.19
CA GLY A 489 23.46 -2.72 -32.12
C GLY A 489 22.34 -1.86 -31.53
N PRO A 490 22.69 -0.77 -30.82
CA PRO A 490 21.73 -0.03 -29.98
C PRO A 490 20.77 0.89 -30.76
N ASP A 491 21.09 1.28 -31.99
CA ASP A 491 20.32 2.29 -32.71
C ASP A 491 19.33 1.69 -33.73
N LYS A 492 19.57 0.47 -34.21
CA LYS A 492 18.72 -0.20 -35.20
C LYS A 492 17.83 -1.25 -34.53
N TRP A 493 16.52 -1.06 -34.59
CA TRP A 493 15.53 -2.06 -34.14
C TRP A 493 15.28 -3.12 -35.23
N PRO A 494 15.14 -4.42 -34.89
CA PRO A 494 15.39 -5.05 -33.58
C PRO A 494 16.90 -5.26 -33.33
N GLY A 495 17.41 -4.76 -32.21
CA GLY A 495 18.85 -4.70 -31.90
C GLY A 495 19.18 -5.08 -30.46
N ALA A 496 20.36 -4.69 -29.97
CA ALA A 496 20.81 -4.93 -28.60
C ALA A 496 21.76 -3.83 -28.13
N THR A 497 21.77 -3.55 -26.83
CA THR A 497 22.58 -2.45 -26.25
C THR A 497 23.85 -2.92 -25.55
N GLN A 498 23.82 -4.11 -24.95
CA GLN A 498 24.95 -4.66 -24.18
C GLN A 498 24.91 -6.19 -24.14
N VAL A 499 26.06 -6.79 -23.87
CA VAL A 499 26.24 -8.24 -23.67
C VAL A 499 26.85 -8.48 -22.30
N GLN A 500 26.27 -9.38 -21.53
CA GLN A 500 26.81 -9.86 -20.27
C GLN A 500 27.60 -11.14 -20.51
N ASN A 501 28.85 -11.17 -20.05
CA ASN A 501 29.66 -12.38 -20.02
C ASN A 501 29.30 -13.27 -18.82
N GLU A 502 29.87 -14.48 -18.79
CA GLU A 502 29.61 -15.51 -17.77
C GLU A 502 30.08 -15.09 -16.36
N ASP A 503 31.10 -14.24 -16.26
CA ASP A 503 31.58 -13.64 -15.00
C ASP A 503 30.64 -12.52 -14.47
N GLY A 504 29.69 -12.09 -15.29
CA GLY A 504 28.75 -11.02 -15.02
C GLY A 504 29.25 -9.63 -15.43
N THR A 505 30.41 -9.51 -16.09
CA THR A 505 30.86 -8.26 -16.70
C THR A 505 29.96 -7.85 -17.86
N LEU A 506 29.68 -6.56 -17.99
CA LEU A 506 28.85 -6.00 -19.06
C LEU A 506 29.73 -5.30 -20.09
N ILE A 507 29.58 -5.71 -21.34
CA ILE A 507 30.19 -5.07 -22.51
C ILE A 507 29.11 -4.22 -23.18
N SER A 508 29.28 -2.90 -23.15
CA SER A 508 28.41 -1.97 -23.87
C SER A 508 28.68 -2.05 -25.37
N LEU A 509 27.63 -2.10 -26.19
CA LEU A 509 27.72 -2.03 -27.66
C LEU A 509 27.65 -0.58 -28.18
N ILE A 510 27.45 0.39 -27.28
CA ILE A 510 27.40 1.81 -27.64
C ILE A 510 28.80 2.30 -28.01
N GLY A 511 28.93 2.92 -29.17
CA GLY A 511 30.21 3.42 -29.69
C GLY A 511 31.06 2.36 -30.42
N MET A 512 30.58 1.12 -30.55
CA MET A 512 31.30 0.05 -31.27
C MET A 512 31.02 0.06 -32.78
N SER A 513 32.06 -0.26 -33.57
CA SER A 513 31.94 -0.45 -35.02
C SER A 513 31.14 -1.72 -35.37
N LEU A 514 30.78 -1.86 -36.64
CA LEU A 514 30.06 -3.05 -37.13
C LEU A 514 30.94 -4.31 -37.06
N GLU A 515 32.25 -4.17 -37.31
CA GLU A 515 33.24 -5.24 -37.24
C GLU A 515 33.42 -5.75 -35.81
N GLN A 516 33.53 -4.82 -34.84
CA GLN A 516 33.61 -5.16 -33.41
C GLN A 516 32.35 -5.91 -32.95
N ARG A 517 31.16 -5.45 -33.36
CA ARG A 517 29.89 -6.12 -33.05
C ARG A 517 29.80 -7.51 -33.68
N LYS A 518 30.24 -7.69 -34.93
CA LYS A 518 30.31 -9.01 -35.59
C LYS A 518 31.26 -9.97 -34.87
N SER A 519 32.38 -9.47 -34.36
CA SER A 519 33.31 -10.27 -33.55
C SER A 519 32.64 -10.79 -32.28
N ILE A 520 32.00 -9.90 -31.51
CA ILE A 520 31.27 -10.27 -30.28
C ILE A 520 30.12 -11.25 -30.59
N ALA A 521 29.34 -10.98 -31.64
CA ALA A 521 28.22 -11.85 -32.05
C ALA A 521 28.69 -13.28 -32.36
N SER A 522 29.85 -13.43 -33.00
CA SER A 522 30.41 -14.74 -33.33
C SER A 522 30.81 -15.53 -32.07
N GLN A 523 31.18 -14.83 -31.00
CA GLN A 523 31.62 -15.37 -29.71
C GLN A 523 30.49 -15.62 -28.69
N LEU A 524 29.21 -15.47 -29.04
CA LEU A 524 28.12 -15.60 -28.06
C LEU A 524 27.99 -17.01 -27.46
N MET A 525 28.39 -18.06 -28.19
CA MET A 525 28.32 -19.47 -27.78
C MET A 525 29.69 -20.05 -27.39
N THR A 526 30.75 -19.24 -27.37
CA THR A 526 32.08 -19.74 -27.00
C THR A 526 32.13 -19.96 -25.49
N PRO A 527 32.44 -21.16 -25.00
CA PRO A 527 32.55 -21.41 -23.57
C PRO A 527 33.74 -20.65 -22.98
N SER A 528 33.54 -20.07 -21.80
CA SER A 528 34.60 -19.44 -21.02
C SER A 528 35.19 -20.42 -20.00
N SER A 529 36.52 -20.47 -19.91
CA SER A 529 37.23 -21.33 -18.97
C SER A 529 36.87 -21.00 -17.52
N GLY A 530 36.24 -21.93 -16.81
CA GLY A 530 35.89 -21.77 -15.39
C GLY A 530 34.41 -21.48 -15.10
N TYR A 531 33.58 -21.27 -16.12
CA TYR A 531 32.13 -21.02 -15.96
C TYR A 531 31.29 -22.03 -16.77
N ASN A 532 31.24 -23.28 -16.31
CA ASN A 532 30.63 -24.38 -17.08
C ASN A 532 29.09 -24.41 -17.10
N VAL A 533 28.43 -23.69 -16.19
CA VAL A 533 26.96 -23.71 -16.04
C VAL A 533 26.30 -22.45 -16.61
N LEU A 534 27.06 -21.35 -16.71
CA LEU A 534 26.54 -20.05 -17.11
C LEU A 534 26.72 -19.81 -18.60
N ASN A 535 25.76 -19.11 -19.19
CA ASN A 535 25.82 -18.62 -20.55
C ASN A 535 25.79 -17.08 -20.56
N LYS A 536 26.27 -16.52 -21.68
CA LYS A 536 26.19 -15.08 -21.94
C LYS A 536 24.73 -14.65 -22.04
N LYS A 537 24.46 -13.37 -21.74
CA LYS A 537 23.14 -12.76 -21.92
C LYS A 537 23.23 -11.55 -22.82
N VAL A 538 22.32 -11.47 -23.80
CA VAL A 538 22.23 -10.31 -24.68
C VAL A 538 21.06 -9.47 -24.23
N TYR A 539 21.32 -8.20 -23.93
CA TYR A 539 20.27 -7.22 -23.60
C TYR A 539 19.65 -6.72 -24.89
N ARG A 540 18.81 -7.58 -25.49
CA ARG A 540 18.10 -7.29 -26.73
C ARG A 540 17.04 -6.21 -26.50
N HIS A 541 16.74 -5.43 -27.52
CA HIS A 541 15.59 -4.54 -27.54
C HIS A 541 14.29 -5.32 -27.32
N ILE A 542 13.28 -4.62 -26.81
CA ILE A 542 11.90 -5.12 -26.78
C ILE A 542 11.42 -5.36 -28.23
N LYS A 543 10.81 -6.52 -28.46
CA LYS A 543 10.35 -6.96 -29.79
C LYS A 543 8.85 -7.27 -29.79
N ASN A 544 8.29 -7.48 -30.98
CA ASN A 544 6.91 -7.92 -31.09
C ASN A 544 6.70 -9.24 -30.34
N ASN A 545 5.54 -9.42 -29.73
CA ASN A 545 5.22 -10.55 -28.85
C ASN A 545 6.03 -10.61 -27.53
N ASP A 546 6.79 -9.57 -27.17
CA ASP A 546 7.08 -9.37 -25.75
C ASP A 546 5.81 -8.88 -25.02
N VAL A 547 5.79 -8.95 -23.70
CA VAL A 547 4.66 -8.51 -22.86
C VAL A 547 5.07 -7.33 -22.00
N VAL A 548 4.17 -6.38 -21.86
CA VAL A 548 4.32 -5.22 -20.97
C VAL A 548 3.09 -5.07 -20.10
N LEU A 549 3.28 -4.56 -18.88
CA LEU A 549 2.17 -4.20 -17.99
C LEU A 549 1.84 -2.73 -18.20
N MET A 550 0.64 -2.47 -18.70
CA MET A 550 0.13 -1.12 -18.94
C MET A 550 -0.75 -0.70 -17.76
N ASN A 551 -0.49 0.49 -17.22
CA ASN A 551 -1.17 1.04 -16.05
C ASN A 551 -1.63 2.49 -16.29
N ARG A 552 -2.90 2.78 -16.02
CA ARG A 552 -3.43 4.16 -15.93
C ARG A 552 -3.60 4.58 -14.46
N GLN A 553 -3.09 5.76 -14.12
CA GLN A 553 -3.27 6.36 -12.80
C GLN A 553 -4.54 7.24 -12.78
N PRO A 554 -5.36 7.19 -11.71
CA PRO A 554 -5.26 6.35 -10.52
C PRO A 554 -5.68 4.88 -10.76
N THR A 555 -4.94 3.93 -10.19
CA THR A 555 -5.25 2.49 -10.27
C THR A 555 -6.25 2.10 -9.17
N LEU A 556 -7.54 2.05 -9.49
CA LEU A 556 -8.62 1.75 -8.51
C LEU A 556 -8.95 0.26 -8.41
N HIS A 557 -8.71 -0.50 -9.47
CA HIS A 557 -8.95 -1.94 -9.52
C HIS A 557 -7.94 -2.63 -10.43
N LYS A 558 -7.82 -3.97 -10.33
CA LYS A 558 -6.81 -4.73 -11.07
C LYS A 558 -6.88 -4.56 -12.60
N ALA A 559 -8.06 -4.37 -13.18
CA ALA A 559 -8.21 -4.15 -14.63
C ALA A 559 -7.61 -2.80 -15.12
N SER A 560 -7.24 -1.89 -14.22
CA SER A 560 -6.48 -0.68 -14.57
C SER A 560 -4.98 -0.94 -14.69
N MET A 561 -4.54 -2.20 -14.52
CA MET A 561 -3.17 -2.66 -14.74
C MET A 561 -3.19 -4.07 -15.39
N MET A 562 -3.00 -4.12 -16.70
CA MET A 562 -3.10 -5.37 -17.48
C MET A 562 -1.87 -5.60 -18.36
N GLY A 563 -1.62 -6.86 -18.69
CA GLY A 563 -0.59 -7.30 -19.63
C GLY A 563 -1.06 -7.15 -21.08
N HIS A 564 -0.26 -6.44 -21.88
CA HIS A 564 -0.45 -6.28 -23.33
C HIS A 564 0.74 -6.84 -24.08
N LYS A 565 0.46 -7.41 -25.26
CA LYS A 565 1.48 -7.80 -26.22
C LYS A 565 2.05 -6.56 -26.90
N VAL A 566 3.35 -6.56 -27.09
CA VAL A 566 4.05 -5.45 -27.74
C VAL A 566 3.89 -5.57 -29.25
N ARG A 567 3.50 -4.45 -29.88
CA ARG A 567 3.60 -4.22 -31.32
C ARG A 567 4.39 -2.95 -31.55
N VAL A 568 5.58 -3.02 -32.10
CA VAL A 568 6.38 -1.81 -32.41
C VAL A 568 5.88 -1.17 -33.69
N LEU A 569 5.53 0.12 -33.62
CA LEU A 569 4.96 0.87 -34.74
C LEU A 569 5.95 1.94 -35.25
N PRO A 570 6.45 1.85 -36.49
CA PRO A 570 7.33 2.86 -37.06
C PRO A 570 6.67 4.25 -37.18
N GLY A 571 7.45 5.33 -37.02
CA GLY A 571 6.97 6.71 -37.20
C GLY A 571 6.17 7.29 -36.02
N GLU A 572 5.74 6.44 -35.09
CA GLU A 572 4.93 6.85 -33.95
C GLU A 572 5.77 7.41 -32.78
N LYS A 573 5.16 8.32 -32.01
CA LYS A 573 5.76 8.94 -30.82
C LYS A 573 4.98 8.71 -29.53
N THR A 574 3.70 8.38 -29.64
CA THR A 574 2.80 8.09 -28.52
C THR A 574 2.59 6.58 -28.38
N LEU A 575 2.01 6.17 -27.25
CA LEU A 575 1.55 4.79 -27.08
C LEU A 575 0.23 4.64 -27.82
N ARG A 576 0.07 3.61 -28.64
CA ARG A 576 -1.18 3.34 -29.38
C ARG A 576 -1.98 2.25 -28.70
N LEU A 577 -3.25 2.49 -28.42
CA LEU A 577 -4.13 1.57 -27.68
C LEU A 577 -5.46 1.35 -28.40
N HIS A 578 -5.91 0.10 -28.43
CA HIS A 578 -7.21 -0.26 -29.02
C HIS A 578 -8.40 0.19 -28.13
N TYR A 579 -9.49 0.64 -28.78
CA TYR A 579 -10.69 1.17 -28.12
C TYR A 579 -11.34 0.20 -27.13
N ALA A 580 -11.31 -1.11 -27.41
CA ALA A 580 -11.90 -2.13 -26.54
C ALA A 580 -11.37 -2.13 -25.09
N ASN A 581 -10.22 -1.51 -24.84
CA ASN A 581 -9.60 -1.45 -23.51
C ASN A 581 -9.93 -0.16 -22.74
N THR A 582 -10.55 0.85 -23.37
CA THR A 582 -10.81 2.15 -22.72
C THR A 582 -11.70 2.01 -21.50
N GLY A 583 -12.73 1.15 -21.55
CA GLY A 583 -13.61 0.87 -20.42
C GLY A 583 -12.87 0.26 -19.22
N ALA A 584 -11.88 -0.60 -19.45
CA ALA A 584 -11.09 -1.20 -18.38
C ALA A 584 -10.12 -0.22 -17.72
N TYR A 585 -9.58 0.74 -18.47
CA TYR A 585 -8.70 1.78 -17.92
C TYR A 585 -9.45 3.04 -17.47
N ASN A 586 -10.73 3.16 -17.82
CA ASN A 586 -11.52 4.38 -17.74
C ASN A 586 -10.82 5.56 -18.46
N ALA A 587 -10.35 5.32 -19.69
CA ALA A 587 -9.57 6.26 -20.49
C ALA A 587 -10.40 6.86 -21.64
N ASP A 588 -10.13 8.11 -22.02
CA ASP A 588 -10.92 8.88 -23.01
C ASP A 588 -10.09 9.55 -24.12
N PHE A 589 -8.77 9.33 -24.16
CA PHE A 589 -7.86 9.82 -25.21
C PHE A 589 -7.77 11.36 -25.35
N ASP A 590 -7.98 12.12 -24.28
CA ASP A 590 -7.92 13.60 -24.30
C ASP A 590 -6.55 14.19 -23.91
N GLY A 591 -5.55 13.33 -23.66
CA GLY A 591 -4.24 13.71 -23.09
C GLY A 591 -3.77 12.78 -21.98
N ASP A 592 -4.59 11.79 -21.60
CA ASP A 592 -4.26 10.72 -20.68
C ASP A 592 -2.87 10.10 -20.88
N GLU A 593 -2.09 10.00 -19.79
CA GLU A 593 -0.81 9.30 -19.76
C GLU A 593 -0.96 7.90 -19.16
N MET A 594 -0.27 6.92 -19.75
CA MET A 594 -0.17 5.56 -19.20
C MET A 594 1.28 5.16 -18.98
N ASN A 595 1.53 4.42 -17.89
CA ASN A 595 2.82 3.81 -17.61
C ASN A 595 2.90 2.44 -18.31
N MET A 596 4.06 2.17 -18.89
CA MET A 596 4.44 0.88 -19.44
C MET A 596 5.56 0.30 -18.57
N HIS A 597 5.34 -0.86 -17.98
CA HIS A 597 6.36 -1.60 -17.24
C HIS A 597 6.78 -2.83 -18.03
N PHE A 598 8.09 -3.05 -18.20
CA PHE A 598 8.63 -4.16 -18.98
C PHE A 598 9.25 -5.22 -18.06
N PRO A 599 8.56 -6.35 -17.80
CA PRO A 599 9.07 -7.44 -16.97
C PRO A 599 10.42 -7.99 -17.46
N GLN A 600 11.29 -8.39 -16.53
CA GLN A 600 12.71 -8.69 -16.81
C GLN A 600 13.09 -10.18 -16.63
N ASN A 601 12.11 -11.07 -16.44
CA ASN A 601 12.34 -12.52 -16.35
C ASN A 601 11.13 -13.32 -16.85
N GLU A 602 11.33 -14.61 -17.15
CA GLU A 602 10.30 -15.48 -17.70
C GLU A 602 9.11 -15.74 -16.76
N ASN A 603 9.32 -15.79 -15.44
CA ASN A 603 8.21 -15.95 -14.49
C ASN A 603 7.23 -14.77 -14.60
N ALA A 604 7.76 -13.54 -14.57
CA ALA A 604 6.96 -12.33 -14.68
C ALA A 604 6.34 -12.17 -16.08
N ARG A 605 7.02 -12.64 -17.14
CA ARG A 605 6.42 -12.71 -18.49
C ARG A 605 5.24 -13.69 -18.51
N ALA A 606 5.41 -14.90 -17.97
CA ALA A 606 4.37 -15.91 -17.91
C ALA A 606 3.14 -15.45 -17.12
N GLU A 607 3.34 -14.78 -15.97
CA GLU A 607 2.24 -14.18 -15.21
C GLU A 607 1.51 -13.08 -16.00
N ALA A 608 2.26 -12.21 -16.69
CA ALA A 608 1.67 -11.15 -17.50
C ALA A 608 0.92 -11.69 -18.73
N PHE A 609 1.35 -12.82 -19.30
CA PHE A 609 0.67 -13.48 -20.43
C PHE A 609 -0.58 -14.26 -20.03
N ASN A 610 -0.58 -14.89 -18.85
CA ASN A 610 -1.61 -15.87 -18.50
C ASN A 610 -2.57 -15.39 -17.40
N LEU A 611 -2.10 -14.55 -16.46
CA LEU A 611 -2.90 -14.11 -15.31
C LEU A 611 -3.41 -12.68 -15.49
N ALA A 612 -2.49 -11.76 -15.79
CA ALA A 612 -2.79 -10.33 -15.86
C ALA A 612 -3.10 -9.84 -17.29
N ASN A 613 -3.07 -10.71 -18.30
CA ASN A 613 -3.38 -10.35 -19.69
C ASN A 613 -4.80 -9.84 -19.84
N THR A 614 -5.02 -8.96 -20.83
CA THR A 614 -6.32 -8.33 -21.09
C THR A 614 -7.45 -9.33 -21.35
N ASP A 615 -7.16 -10.48 -21.97
CA ASP A 615 -8.17 -11.47 -22.36
C ASP A 615 -8.77 -12.18 -21.14
N SER A 616 -7.94 -12.49 -20.13
CA SER A 616 -8.39 -13.02 -18.83
C SER A 616 -9.15 -11.97 -17.98
N GLN A 617 -9.09 -10.69 -18.36
CA GLN A 617 -9.78 -9.58 -17.69
C GLN A 617 -11.05 -9.13 -18.43
N TYR A 618 -11.63 -9.99 -19.28
CA TYR A 618 -12.88 -9.68 -19.99
C TYR A 618 -14.04 -9.37 -19.03
N LEU A 619 -14.18 -10.14 -17.94
CA LEU A 619 -15.20 -9.94 -16.90
C LEU A 619 -14.65 -9.21 -15.67
N THR A 620 -15.41 -8.25 -15.14
CA THR A 620 -15.08 -7.61 -13.86
C THR A 620 -15.42 -8.53 -12.67
N PRO A 621 -14.55 -8.62 -11.64
CA PRO A 621 -14.87 -9.34 -10.42
C PRO A 621 -16.05 -8.78 -9.63
N THR A 622 -16.40 -7.50 -9.82
CA THR A 622 -17.44 -6.83 -9.03
C THR A 622 -18.83 -7.44 -9.28
N SER A 623 -19.14 -7.81 -10.52
CA SER A 623 -20.50 -8.24 -10.91
C SER A 623 -20.52 -9.32 -12.00
N GLY A 624 -19.35 -9.84 -12.38
CA GLY A 624 -19.21 -10.78 -13.51
C GLY A 624 -19.66 -10.17 -14.84
N SER A 625 -19.59 -8.85 -14.98
CA SER A 625 -20.02 -8.16 -16.21
C SER A 625 -18.83 -7.98 -17.18
N PRO A 626 -19.05 -8.08 -18.50
CA PRO A 626 -18.04 -7.68 -19.47
C PRO A 626 -17.63 -6.21 -19.29
N VAL A 627 -16.33 -5.93 -19.35
CA VAL A 627 -15.78 -4.56 -19.33
C VAL A 627 -15.09 -4.16 -20.63
N ARG A 628 -14.80 -5.13 -21.50
CA ARG A 628 -14.21 -4.93 -22.83
C ARG A 628 -15.27 -5.13 -23.90
N GLY A 629 -15.25 -4.27 -24.93
CA GLY A 629 -16.18 -4.34 -26.05
C GLY A 629 -15.96 -3.18 -27.01
N LEU A 630 -16.52 -3.26 -28.21
CA LEU A 630 -16.41 -2.18 -29.18
C LEU A 630 -17.31 -1.00 -28.80
N ILE A 631 -16.95 0.19 -29.27
CA ILE A 631 -17.62 1.45 -28.92
C ILE A 631 -17.87 2.31 -30.17
N GLN A 632 -18.77 3.29 -30.05
CA GLN A 632 -18.99 4.37 -31.01
C GLN A 632 -19.20 3.87 -32.45
N ASP A 633 -18.29 4.20 -33.37
CA ASP A 633 -18.39 3.92 -34.81
C ASP A 633 -18.61 2.43 -35.10
N HIS A 634 -17.98 1.54 -34.34
CA HIS A 634 -18.16 0.10 -34.50
C HIS A 634 -19.60 -0.34 -34.18
N ILE A 635 -20.27 0.34 -33.26
CA ILE A 635 -21.69 0.08 -32.95
C ILE A 635 -22.56 0.48 -34.14
N SER A 636 -22.42 1.73 -34.62
CA SER A 636 -23.17 2.23 -35.77
C SER A 636 -22.91 1.42 -37.05
N ALA A 637 -21.67 1.02 -37.28
CA ALA A 637 -21.26 0.20 -38.41
C ALA A 637 -21.93 -1.17 -38.40
N GLY A 638 -22.05 -1.82 -37.24
CA GLY A 638 -22.70 -3.13 -37.15
C GLY A 638 -24.19 -3.08 -37.42
N VAL A 639 -24.89 -2.02 -37.01
CA VAL A 639 -26.31 -1.80 -37.36
C VAL A 639 -26.47 -1.74 -38.88
N TRP A 640 -25.63 -0.98 -39.58
CA TRP A 640 -25.67 -0.86 -41.04
C TRP A 640 -25.22 -2.14 -41.75
N LEU A 641 -24.10 -2.74 -41.33
CA LEU A 641 -23.58 -3.95 -41.95
C LEU A 641 -24.56 -5.11 -41.81
N THR A 642 -25.17 -5.28 -40.64
CA THR A 642 -26.10 -6.39 -40.39
C THR A 642 -27.55 -6.05 -40.75
N ASN A 643 -27.83 -4.87 -41.30
CA ASN A 643 -29.13 -4.50 -41.86
C ASN A 643 -29.52 -5.48 -42.99
N LYS A 644 -30.82 -5.73 -43.13
CA LYS A 644 -31.41 -6.55 -44.21
C LYS A 644 -31.20 -5.96 -45.60
N ASP A 645 -31.08 -4.64 -45.71
CA ASP A 645 -30.85 -3.95 -46.98
C ASP A 645 -29.39 -4.03 -47.47
N THR A 646 -28.49 -4.60 -46.68
CA THR A 646 -27.05 -4.63 -46.99
C THR A 646 -26.67 -5.89 -47.78
N PHE A 647 -26.35 -5.68 -49.06
CA PHE A 647 -25.89 -6.71 -49.98
C PHE A 647 -24.50 -6.41 -50.55
N PHE A 648 -23.71 -7.47 -50.76
CA PHE A 648 -22.36 -7.41 -51.30
C PHE A 648 -22.23 -8.32 -52.52
N THR A 649 -21.49 -7.85 -53.53
CA THR A 649 -21.00 -8.71 -54.61
C THR A 649 -19.90 -9.62 -54.10
N ARG A 650 -19.54 -10.64 -54.88
CA ARG A 650 -18.50 -11.61 -54.53
C ARG A 650 -17.17 -10.94 -54.15
N GLU A 651 -16.78 -9.93 -54.92
CA GLU A 651 -15.50 -9.22 -54.76
C GLU A 651 -15.47 -8.47 -53.42
N LYS A 652 -16.50 -7.65 -53.15
CA LYS A 652 -16.63 -6.89 -51.89
C LYS A 652 -16.73 -7.80 -50.68
N PHE A 653 -17.46 -8.91 -50.81
CA PHE A 653 -17.57 -9.89 -49.74
C PHE A 653 -16.20 -10.50 -49.40
N GLN A 654 -15.44 -10.95 -50.39
CA GLN A 654 -14.12 -11.53 -50.17
C GLN A 654 -13.11 -10.52 -49.60
N GLU A 655 -13.16 -9.27 -50.07
CA GLU A 655 -12.33 -8.18 -49.58
C GLU A 655 -12.57 -7.90 -48.09
N LEU A 656 -13.84 -7.78 -47.67
CA LEU A 656 -14.21 -7.56 -46.27
C LEU A 656 -13.75 -8.70 -45.34
N ILE A 657 -13.82 -9.95 -45.80
CA ILE A 657 -13.37 -11.09 -45.00
C ILE A 657 -11.85 -11.07 -44.83
N TYR A 658 -11.10 -10.83 -45.92
CA TYR A 658 -9.64 -10.81 -45.87
C TYR A 658 -9.09 -9.60 -45.10
N SER A 659 -9.80 -8.46 -45.11
CA SER A 659 -9.34 -7.27 -44.39
C SER A 659 -9.36 -7.45 -42.87
N CYS A 660 -10.31 -8.23 -42.35
CA CYS A 660 -10.47 -8.46 -40.92
C CYS A 660 -9.81 -9.76 -40.42
N ILE A 661 -9.80 -10.82 -41.24
CA ILE A 661 -9.15 -12.10 -40.94
C ILE A 661 -7.87 -12.21 -41.75
N ARG A 662 -6.73 -12.17 -41.05
CA ARG A 662 -5.39 -12.37 -41.62
C ARG A 662 -4.84 -13.74 -41.19
N PRO A 663 -4.91 -14.78 -42.04
CA PRO A 663 -4.37 -16.11 -41.71
C PRO A 663 -2.87 -16.07 -41.33
N GLU A 664 -2.10 -15.16 -41.93
CA GLU A 664 -0.68 -14.94 -41.66
C GLU A 664 -0.37 -14.53 -40.20
N GLU A 665 -1.35 -13.94 -39.50
CA GLU A 665 -1.23 -13.52 -38.10
C GLU A 665 -1.90 -14.52 -37.13
N GLY A 666 -2.34 -15.70 -37.63
CA GLY A 666 -2.93 -16.76 -36.79
C GLY A 666 -4.37 -16.49 -36.34
N HIS A 667 -5.10 -15.66 -37.07
CA HIS A 667 -6.52 -15.37 -36.81
C HIS A 667 -7.44 -16.50 -37.25
N SER A 668 -7.12 -17.16 -38.36
CA SER A 668 -7.91 -18.26 -38.90
C SER A 668 -7.51 -19.58 -38.25
N ALA A 669 -8.50 -20.41 -37.90
CA ALA A 669 -8.28 -21.76 -37.40
C ALA A 669 -7.71 -22.70 -38.48
N SER A 670 -7.84 -22.33 -39.76
CA SER A 670 -7.26 -23.06 -40.89
C SER A 670 -6.36 -22.17 -41.75
N ALA A 671 -5.44 -22.77 -42.49
CA ALA A 671 -4.54 -22.03 -43.39
C ALA A 671 -5.28 -21.38 -44.58
N LYS A 672 -6.54 -21.73 -44.84
CA LYS A 672 -7.33 -21.25 -45.97
C LYS A 672 -8.68 -20.72 -45.50
N ILE A 673 -8.99 -19.48 -45.85
CA ILE A 673 -10.28 -18.88 -45.53
C ILE A 673 -11.42 -19.67 -46.20
N ILE A 674 -12.41 -20.05 -45.40
CA ILE A 674 -13.62 -20.74 -45.83
C ILE A 674 -14.72 -19.69 -46.03
N THR A 675 -15.46 -19.78 -47.13
CA THR A 675 -16.55 -18.85 -47.48
C THR A 675 -17.88 -19.55 -47.61
N LEU A 676 -18.97 -18.84 -47.34
CA LEU A 676 -20.34 -19.32 -47.54
C LEU A 676 -20.83 -19.12 -48.99
N PRO A 677 -21.79 -19.92 -49.48
CA PRO A 677 -22.49 -19.65 -50.75
C PRO A 677 -23.33 -18.36 -50.67
N PRO A 678 -23.63 -17.70 -51.81
CA PRO A 678 -24.46 -16.49 -51.80
C PRO A 678 -25.89 -16.80 -51.37
N THR A 679 -26.57 -15.85 -50.71
CA THR A 679 -28.01 -16.00 -50.42
C THR A 679 -28.85 -15.87 -51.70
N ILE A 680 -28.49 -14.95 -52.59
CA ILE A 680 -29.18 -14.74 -53.87
C ILE A 680 -28.29 -15.29 -54.96
N PHE A 681 -28.78 -16.28 -55.73
CA PHE A 681 -28.04 -16.86 -56.86
C PHE A 681 -28.36 -16.16 -58.19
N LYS A 682 -29.60 -15.69 -58.37
CA LYS A 682 -30.11 -15.05 -59.59
C LYS A 682 -30.90 -13.78 -59.19
N PRO A 683 -30.81 -12.66 -59.94
CA PRO A 683 -30.10 -12.45 -61.21
C PRO A 683 -28.58 -12.32 -61.09
N VAL A 684 -28.08 -11.90 -59.94
CA VAL A 684 -26.65 -11.71 -59.66
C VAL A 684 -26.33 -12.38 -58.33
N PRO A 685 -25.18 -13.07 -58.20
CA PRO A 685 -24.76 -13.66 -56.93
C PRO A 685 -24.48 -12.58 -55.88
N LEU A 686 -25.30 -12.51 -54.84
CA LEU A 686 -25.18 -11.53 -53.75
C LEU A 686 -25.15 -12.21 -52.39
N TRP A 687 -24.28 -11.68 -51.53
CA TRP A 687 -24.16 -12.05 -50.12
C TRP A 687 -24.77 -10.97 -49.24
N THR A 688 -25.35 -11.36 -48.10
CA THR A 688 -25.85 -10.40 -47.11
C THR A 688 -24.76 -10.02 -46.11
N GLY A 689 -24.89 -8.87 -45.45
CA GLY A 689 -23.94 -8.52 -44.39
C GLY A 689 -24.01 -9.44 -43.16
N LYS A 690 -25.15 -10.09 -42.90
CA LYS A 690 -25.25 -11.16 -41.88
C LYS A 690 -24.40 -12.39 -42.24
N GLN A 691 -24.26 -12.71 -43.53
CA GLN A 691 -23.35 -13.78 -43.99
C GLN A 691 -21.87 -13.44 -43.78
N VAL A 692 -21.49 -12.15 -43.78
CA VAL A 692 -20.12 -11.72 -43.44
C VAL A 692 -19.79 -12.11 -42.00
N ILE A 693 -20.68 -11.79 -41.04
CA ILE A 693 -20.51 -12.19 -39.63
C ILE A 693 -20.43 -13.71 -39.48
N SER A 694 -21.33 -14.44 -40.16
CA SER A 694 -21.38 -15.91 -40.12
C SER A 694 -20.07 -16.52 -40.65
N THR A 695 -19.53 -15.95 -41.73
CA THR A 695 -18.25 -16.39 -42.31
C THR A 695 -17.07 -16.09 -41.38
N ILE A 696 -17.10 -14.97 -40.66
CA ILE A 696 -16.07 -14.66 -39.66
C ILE A 696 -16.08 -15.70 -38.55
N LEU A 697 -17.25 -15.97 -37.96
CA LEU A 697 -17.40 -16.96 -36.90
C LEU A 697 -16.94 -18.36 -37.35
N LEU A 698 -17.23 -18.72 -38.60
CA LEU A 698 -16.80 -19.99 -39.20
C LEU A 698 -15.27 -20.15 -39.24
N ASN A 699 -14.52 -19.05 -39.44
CA ASN A 699 -13.07 -19.09 -39.58
C ASN A 699 -12.31 -18.88 -38.25
N ILE A 700 -12.92 -18.22 -37.26
CA ILE A 700 -12.28 -17.99 -35.94
C ILE A 700 -12.58 -19.09 -34.93
N LYS A 701 -13.70 -19.82 -35.09
CA LYS A 701 -14.04 -20.91 -34.18
C LYS A 701 -12.98 -22.03 -34.26
N PRO A 702 -12.77 -22.79 -33.18
CA PRO A 702 -11.99 -24.03 -33.26
C PRO A 702 -12.57 -25.00 -34.31
N LEU A 703 -11.70 -25.76 -35.00
CA LEU A 703 -12.12 -26.62 -36.12
C LEU A 703 -13.12 -27.68 -35.68
N ASP A 704 -12.85 -28.36 -34.58
CA ASP A 704 -13.62 -29.51 -34.08
C ASP A 704 -14.78 -29.14 -33.14
N THR A 705 -15.18 -27.86 -33.11
CA THR A 705 -16.31 -27.42 -32.28
C THR A 705 -17.53 -27.04 -33.13
N PRO A 706 -18.75 -27.37 -32.67
CA PRO A 706 -19.96 -26.91 -33.33
C PRO A 706 -20.08 -25.39 -33.23
N GLY A 707 -20.75 -24.77 -34.20
CA GLY A 707 -21.02 -23.33 -34.16
C GLY A 707 -21.96 -22.95 -33.01
N ILE A 708 -21.86 -21.70 -32.55
CA ILE A 708 -22.63 -21.17 -31.43
C ILE A 708 -24.14 -21.16 -31.74
N ASN A 709 -24.94 -21.48 -30.72
CA ASN A 709 -26.39 -21.31 -30.73
C ASN A 709 -26.75 -20.26 -29.69
N LEU A 710 -27.37 -19.16 -30.13
CA LEU A 710 -27.73 -18.04 -29.25
C LEU A 710 -29.08 -17.48 -29.67
N LYS A 711 -29.92 -17.25 -28.67
CA LYS A 711 -31.14 -16.45 -28.80
C LYS A 711 -31.02 -15.25 -27.88
N SER A 712 -30.94 -14.06 -28.45
CA SER A 712 -30.79 -12.79 -27.75
C SER A 712 -31.74 -11.74 -28.34
N SER A 713 -31.76 -10.55 -27.75
CA SER A 713 -32.39 -9.35 -28.31
C SER A 713 -31.35 -8.24 -28.49
N ASN A 714 -31.62 -7.31 -29.40
CA ASN A 714 -30.91 -6.03 -29.48
C ASN A 714 -31.75 -4.88 -28.91
N LYS A 715 -31.23 -3.66 -28.94
CA LYS A 715 -31.85 -2.46 -28.33
C LYS A 715 -32.83 -1.77 -29.27
N ILE A 716 -32.76 -2.05 -30.58
CA ILE A 716 -33.60 -1.42 -31.60
C ILE A 716 -34.91 -2.21 -31.73
N LYS A 717 -36.02 -1.58 -31.38
CA LYS A 717 -37.33 -2.24 -31.42
C LYS A 717 -37.78 -2.51 -32.86
N ASN A 718 -38.65 -3.51 -33.04
CA ASN A 718 -39.13 -3.94 -34.35
C ASN A 718 -39.88 -2.84 -35.11
N GLU A 719 -40.58 -1.94 -34.41
CA GLU A 719 -41.40 -0.89 -35.04
C GLU A 719 -40.56 0.08 -35.87
N TYR A 720 -39.29 0.28 -35.52
CA TYR A 720 -38.36 1.12 -36.29
C TYR A 720 -38.01 0.53 -37.66
N TRP A 721 -38.12 -0.78 -37.82
CA TRP A 721 -37.84 -1.50 -39.06
C TRP A 721 -39.08 -1.71 -39.94
N GLY A 722 -40.27 -1.33 -39.44
CA GLY A 722 -41.54 -1.49 -40.14
C GLY A 722 -42.37 -2.69 -39.68
N HIS A 723 -43.58 -2.78 -40.23
CA HIS A 723 -44.59 -3.76 -39.82
C HIS A 723 -44.15 -5.21 -40.08
N GLY A 724 -44.25 -6.07 -39.07
CA GLY A 724 -43.90 -7.49 -39.17
C GLY A 724 -42.40 -7.79 -39.08
N SER A 725 -41.56 -6.79 -38.78
CA SER A 725 -40.12 -7.01 -38.58
C SER A 725 -39.83 -7.89 -37.36
N LYS A 726 -38.77 -8.71 -37.47
CA LYS A 726 -38.19 -9.51 -36.38
C LYS A 726 -36.71 -9.16 -36.15
N GLU A 727 -36.26 -8.01 -36.65
CA GLU A 727 -34.86 -7.58 -36.56
C GLU A 727 -34.42 -7.25 -35.12
N ASN A 728 -35.32 -7.22 -34.13
CA ASN A 728 -34.94 -7.14 -32.72
C ASN A 728 -34.45 -8.48 -32.15
N GLU A 729 -34.95 -9.60 -32.66
CA GLU A 729 -34.61 -10.95 -32.18
C GLU A 729 -33.32 -11.43 -32.87
N VAL A 730 -32.25 -11.52 -32.09
CA VAL A 730 -30.92 -11.96 -32.55
C VAL A 730 -30.84 -13.48 -32.42
N ILE A 731 -30.70 -14.17 -33.56
CA ILE A 731 -30.68 -15.63 -33.62
C ILE A 731 -29.40 -16.09 -34.31
N PHE A 732 -28.54 -16.76 -33.55
CA PHE A 732 -27.46 -17.58 -34.08
C PHE A 732 -27.86 -19.05 -34.01
N LYS A 733 -27.73 -19.76 -35.13
CA LYS A 733 -27.91 -21.21 -35.19
C LYS A 733 -26.71 -21.85 -35.86
N ASN A 734 -26.05 -22.77 -35.17
CA ASN A 734 -24.83 -23.44 -35.64
C ASN A 734 -23.75 -22.47 -36.17
N GLY A 735 -23.61 -21.29 -35.56
CA GLY A 735 -22.63 -20.27 -35.96
C GLY A 735 -23.07 -19.31 -37.06
N GLU A 736 -24.28 -19.46 -37.60
CA GLU A 736 -24.83 -18.54 -38.62
C GLU A 736 -25.81 -17.54 -37.99
N LEU A 737 -25.64 -16.25 -38.35
CA LEU A 737 -26.56 -15.17 -37.96
C LEU A 737 -27.78 -15.17 -38.89
N LEU A 738 -28.90 -15.70 -38.41
CA LEU A 738 -30.12 -15.89 -39.20
C LEU A 738 -31.08 -14.70 -39.10
N SER A 739 -31.15 -14.04 -37.95
CA SER A 739 -32.06 -12.92 -37.69
C SER A 739 -31.43 -11.93 -36.73
N GLY A 740 -31.85 -10.68 -36.85
CA GLY A 740 -31.49 -9.59 -35.95
C GLY A 740 -30.23 -8.84 -36.35
N ILE A 741 -30.23 -7.53 -36.09
CA ILE A 741 -29.02 -6.70 -36.19
C ILE A 741 -28.14 -6.89 -34.96
N LEU A 742 -26.86 -6.60 -35.11
CA LEU A 742 -25.90 -6.57 -34.02
C LEU A 742 -25.60 -5.13 -33.62
N ASP A 743 -25.66 -4.85 -32.32
CA ASP A 743 -25.50 -3.52 -31.73
C ASP A 743 -24.64 -3.57 -30.44
N LYS A 744 -24.69 -2.53 -29.60
CA LYS A 744 -23.96 -2.49 -28.33
C LYS A 744 -24.30 -3.66 -27.41
N SER A 745 -25.52 -4.21 -27.46
CA SER A 745 -25.91 -5.35 -26.62
C SER A 745 -25.16 -6.64 -26.97
N GLN A 746 -24.63 -6.74 -28.20
CA GLN A 746 -24.04 -7.97 -28.74
C GLN A 746 -22.51 -7.98 -28.62
N TYR A 747 -21.84 -6.91 -29.06
CA TYR A 747 -20.38 -6.83 -29.10
C TYR A 747 -19.79 -5.59 -28.40
N GLY A 748 -20.63 -4.82 -27.70
CA GLY A 748 -20.19 -3.88 -26.68
C GLY A 748 -19.85 -4.58 -25.36
N ALA A 749 -19.55 -3.81 -24.32
CA ALA A 749 -19.36 -4.31 -22.95
C ALA A 749 -20.72 -4.66 -22.30
N SER A 750 -21.39 -5.70 -22.84
CA SER A 750 -22.77 -6.06 -22.52
C SER A 750 -22.88 -7.54 -22.14
N LYS A 751 -23.66 -7.86 -21.11
CA LYS A 751 -23.90 -9.24 -20.68
C LYS A 751 -24.72 -10.01 -21.71
N TYR A 752 -24.32 -11.26 -21.91
CA TYR A 752 -25.04 -12.28 -22.69
C TYR A 752 -25.21 -11.96 -24.19
N GLY A 753 -24.49 -10.96 -24.70
CA GLY A 753 -24.33 -10.75 -26.14
C GLY A 753 -23.42 -11.80 -26.77
N ILE A 754 -23.32 -11.79 -28.11
CA ILE A 754 -22.52 -12.76 -28.86
C ILE A 754 -21.08 -12.88 -28.35
N ILE A 755 -20.38 -11.79 -28.02
CA ILE A 755 -18.99 -11.87 -27.55
C ILE A 755 -18.89 -12.55 -26.17
N HIS A 756 -19.83 -12.26 -25.26
CA HIS A 756 -19.88 -12.93 -23.97
C HIS A 756 -20.20 -14.42 -24.12
N SER A 757 -21.09 -14.77 -25.05
CA SER A 757 -21.38 -16.17 -25.36
C SER A 757 -20.19 -16.90 -25.98
N LEU A 758 -19.41 -16.26 -26.85
CA LEU A 758 -18.17 -16.83 -27.38
C LEU A 758 -17.11 -17.01 -26.28
N HIS A 759 -17.02 -16.06 -25.34
CA HIS A 759 -16.14 -16.19 -24.18
C HIS A 759 -16.48 -17.42 -23.34
N GLU A 760 -17.77 -17.69 -23.10
CA GLU A 760 -18.22 -18.84 -22.33
C GLU A 760 -18.01 -20.17 -23.06
N VAL A 761 -18.34 -20.23 -24.36
CA VAL A 761 -18.35 -21.49 -25.11
C VAL A 761 -16.98 -21.86 -25.68
N TYR A 762 -16.17 -20.87 -26.10
CA TYR A 762 -14.88 -21.10 -26.75
C TYR A 762 -13.69 -20.53 -25.97
N GLY A 763 -13.93 -19.84 -24.85
CA GLY A 763 -12.88 -19.29 -24.01
C GLY A 763 -12.46 -17.84 -24.36
N PRO A 764 -11.63 -17.23 -23.50
CA PRO A 764 -11.27 -15.81 -23.59
C PRO A 764 -10.46 -15.47 -24.85
N ASP A 765 -9.60 -16.37 -25.32
CA ASP A 765 -8.76 -16.13 -26.50
C ASP A 765 -9.60 -15.93 -27.77
N VAL A 766 -10.64 -16.77 -27.95
CA VAL A 766 -11.54 -16.69 -29.11
C VAL A 766 -12.41 -15.43 -29.03
N ALA A 767 -12.86 -15.05 -27.83
CA ALA A 767 -13.60 -13.80 -27.63
C ALA A 767 -12.74 -12.56 -27.90
N GLY A 768 -11.47 -12.55 -27.45
CA GLY A 768 -10.51 -11.49 -27.74
C GLY A 768 -10.24 -11.36 -29.25
N LYS A 769 -10.01 -12.48 -29.93
CA LYS A 769 -9.88 -12.52 -31.40
C LYS A 769 -11.13 -12.01 -32.11
N ALA A 770 -12.32 -12.43 -31.66
CA ALA A 770 -13.59 -11.98 -32.23
C ALA A 770 -13.74 -10.45 -32.13
N LEU A 771 -13.38 -9.86 -30.99
CA LEU A 771 -13.38 -8.40 -30.83
C LEU A 771 -12.41 -7.70 -31.79
N SER A 772 -11.18 -8.21 -31.94
CA SER A 772 -10.21 -7.63 -32.89
C SER A 772 -10.68 -7.72 -34.33
N VAL A 773 -11.20 -8.88 -34.75
CA VAL A 773 -11.68 -9.11 -36.12
C VAL A 773 -12.89 -8.23 -36.41
N LEU A 774 -13.86 -8.14 -35.49
CA LEU A 774 -15.01 -7.24 -35.67
C LEU A 774 -14.59 -5.77 -35.68
N GLY A 775 -13.63 -5.36 -34.85
CA GLY A 775 -13.08 -4.01 -34.86
C GLY A 775 -12.54 -3.64 -36.24
N ARG A 776 -11.69 -4.49 -36.84
CA ARG A 776 -11.17 -4.29 -38.19
C ARG A 776 -12.25 -4.34 -39.27
N LEU A 777 -13.22 -5.26 -39.16
CA LEU A 777 -14.32 -5.36 -40.11
C LEU A 777 -15.09 -4.05 -40.17
N PHE A 778 -15.52 -3.55 -39.01
CA PHE A 778 -16.33 -2.34 -38.92
C PHE A 778 -15.54 -1.09 -39.31
N THR A 779 -14.25 -1.01 -38.96
CA THR A 779 -13.37 0.06 -39.44
C THR A 779 -13.25 0.04 -40.96
N THR A 780 -12.99 -1.12 -41.58
CA THR A 780 -12.92 -1.25 -43.05
C THR A 780 -14.25 -0.86 -43.68
N TYR A 781 -15.36 -1.36 -43.14
CA TYR A 781 -16.69 -1.08 -43.66
C TYR A 781 -17.03 0.42 -43.60
N ILE A 782 -16.73 1.09 -42.48
CA ILE A 782 -16.90 2.54 -42.35
C ILE A 782 -16.05 3.30 -43.37
N MET A 783 -14.81 2.87 -43.63
CA MET A 783 -13.99 3.49 -44.67
C MET A 783 -14.59 3.33 -46.08
N MET A 784 -15.34 2.26 -46.34
CA MET A 784 -15.99 2.02 -47.63
C MET A 784 -17.26 2.86 -47.83
N ILE A 785 -18.09 3.01 -46.80
CA ILE A 785 -19.43 3.62 -46.94
C ILE A 785 -19.55 5.02 -46.34
N GLY A 786 -18.66 5.38 -45.41
CA GLY A 786 -18.78 6.57 -44.57
C GLY A 786 -19.93 6.49 -43.55
N PHE A 787 -19.87 7.33 -42.53
CA PHE A 787 -20.98 7.58 -41.61
C PHE A 787 -20.94 9.05 -41.21
N THR A 788 -22.09 9.73 -41.17
CA THR A 788 -22.16 11.16 -40.90
C THR A 788 -23.43 11.52 -40.15
N CYS A 789 -23.41 12.62 -39.42
CA CYS A 789 -24.57 13.22 -38.78
C CYS A 789 -24.67 14.68 -39.22
N GLY A 790 -25.76 15.03 -39.90
CA GLY A 790 -25.99 16.37 -40.45
C GLY A 790 -27.07 17.16 -39.71
N MET A 791 -27.35 18.37 -40.20
CA MET A 791 -28.41 19.22 -39.65
C MET A 791 -29.82 18.68 -39.97
N ASP A 792 -29.95 17.97 -41.08
CA ASP A 792 -31.16 17.26 -41.51
C ASP A 792 -31.59 16.15 -40.53
N ASP A 793 -30.64 15.53 -39.81
CA ASP A 793 -30.95 14.54 -38.76
C ASP A 793 -31.63 15.14 -37.52
N LEU A 794 -31.48 16.45 -37.31
CA LEU A 794 -31.96 17.18 -36.13
C LEU A 794 -33.35 17.82 -36.34
N ARG A 795 -33.90 17.76 -37.55
CA ARG A 795 -35.14 18.45 -37.89
C ARG A 795 -36.38 17.60 -37.62
N LEU A 796 -37.41 18.25 -37.07
CA LEU A 796 -38.78 17.77 -37.12
C LEU A 796 -39.42 18.19 -38.44
N THR A 797 -40.35 17.37 -38.93
CA THR A 797 -41.28 17.74 -40.00
C THR A 797 -42.13 18.95 -39.58
N ALA A 798 -42.76 19.63 -40.54
CA ALA A 798 -43.69 20.71 -40.26
C ALA A 798 -44.85 20.26 -39.35
N GLU A 799 -45.36 19.04 -39.59
CA GLU A 799 -46.40 18.41 -38.77
C GLU A 799 -45.91 18.11 -37.34
N GLY A 800 -44.72 17.50 -37.20
CA GLY A 800 -44.12 17.24 -35.89
C GLY A 800 -43.86 18.51 -35.08
N ASN A 801 -43.42 19.60 -35.73
CA ASN A 801 -43.28 20.91 -35.09
C ASN A 801 -44.64 21.50 -34.67
N LYS A 802 -45.70 21.28 -35.47
CA LYS A 802 -47.05 21.70 -35.10
C LYS A 802 -47.52 20.98 -33.83
N TRP A 803 -47.39 19.66 -33.76
CA TRP A 803 -47.73 18.87 -32.56
C TRP A 803 -46.96 19.36 -31.33
N ARG A 804 -45.66 19.62 -31.47
CA ARG A 804 -44.82 20.17 -30.38
C ARG A 804 -45.39 21.49 -29.87
N ASN A 805 -45.72 22.42 -30.77
CA ASN A 805 -46.24 23.74 -30.40
C ASN A 805 -47.61 23.64 -29.72
N GLU A 806 -48.50 22.78 -30.22
CA GLU A 806 -49.81 22.50 -29.61
C GLU A 806 -49.66 21.94 -28.19
N ILE A 807 -48.79 20.95 -27.99
CA ILE A 807 -48.56 20.34 -26.67
C ILE A 807 -47.88 21.35 -25.71
N LEU A 808 -46.97 22.19 -26.19
CA LEU A 808 -46.32 23.21 -25.35
C LEU A 808 -47.27 24.35 -24.97
N ALA A 809 -48.28 24.64 -25.79
CA ALA A 809 -49.32 25.62 -25.43
C ALA A 809 -50.10 25.19 -24.17
N ASP A 810 -50.31 23.88 -23.97
CA ASP A 810 -50.94 23.34 -22.75
C ASP A 810 -50.10 23.64 -21.48
N SER A 811 -48.80 23.92 -21.62
CA SER A 811 -47.90 24.13 -20.48
C SER A 811 -47.97 25.52 -19.84
N VAL A 812 -48.55 26.51 -20.54
CA VAL A 812 -48.53 27.93 -20.13
C VAL A 812 -49.09 28.15 -18.72
N ASP A 813 -50.11 27.38 -18.34
CA ASP A 813 -50.77 27.50 -17.03
C ASP A 813 -50.29 26.47 -15.98
N THR A 814 -49.40 25.55 -16.38
CA THR A 814 -48.99 24.42 -15.52
C THR A 814 -48.28 24.87 -14.25
N GLY A 815 -47.41 25.89 -14.33
CA GLY A 815 -46.70 26.43 -13.17
C GLY A 815 -47.65 27.08 -12.16
N ARG A 816 -48.69 27.77 -12.63
CA ARG A 816 -49.71 28.35 -11.76
C ARG A 816 -50.52 27.26 -11.06
N ILE A 817 -50.95 26.24 -11.81
CA ILE A 817 -51.71 25.10 -11.25
C ILE A 817 -50.89 24.36 -10.19
N ALA A 818 -49.59 24.16 -10.41
CA ALA A 818 -48.68 23.58 -9.42
C ALA A 818 -48.56 24.47 -8.17
N ALA A 819 -48.40 25.77 -8.36
CA ALA A 819 -48.31 26.72 -7.27
C ALA A 819 -49.61 26.83 -6.46
N THR A 820 -50.79 26.78 -7.09
CA THR A 820 -52.08 26.81 -6.37
C THR A 820 -52.29 25.52 -5.58
N GLU A 821 -51.87 24.37 -6.11
CA GLU A 821 -51.88 23.09 -5.39
C GLU A 821 -51.02 23.15 -4.12
N VAL A 822 -49.79 23.66 -4.21
CA VAL A 822 -48.85 23.71 -3.08
C VAL A 822 -49.26 24.77 -2.05
N THR A 823 -49.85 25.88 -2.50
CA THR A 823 -50.40 26.91 -1.61
C THR A 823 -51.77 26.53 -1.02
N ASN A 824 -52.32 25.38 -1.40
CA ASN A 824 -53.67 24.89 -1.05
C ASN A 824 -54.76 25.90 -1.39
N LEU A 825 -54.64 26.54 -2.55
CA LEU A 825 -55.63 27.44 -3.14
C LEU A 825 -56.33 26.76 -4.31
N ASP A 826 -57.51 27.25 -4.68
CA ASP A 826 -58.27 26.66 -5.78
C ASP A 826 -57.51 26.78 -7.12
N HIS A 827 -57.71 25.81 -8.01
CA HIS A 827 -57.02 25.79 -9.30
C HIS A 827 -57.43 26.95 -10.22
N THR A 828 -58.48 27.70 -9.91
CA THR A 828 -58.88 28.90 -10.66
C THR A 828 -58.23 30.19 -10.17
N THR A 829 -57.47 30.15 -9.05
CA THR A 829 -56.85 31.33 -8.45
C THR A 829 -55.83 31.99 -9.39
N LYS A 830 -56.03 33.28 -9.69
CA LYS A 830 -55.20 34.04 -10.62
C LYS A 830 -53.84 34.38 -10.01
N VAL A 831 -52.81 34.55 -10.86
CA VAL A 831 -51.45 34.94 -10.45
C VAL A 831 -51.41 36.26 -9.66
N ASN A 832 -52.36 37.16 -9.91
CA ASN A 832 -52.46 38.46 -9.23
C ASN A 832 -53.23 38.44 -7.92
N ASP A 833 -53.72 37.28 -7.49
CA ASP A 833 -54.43 37.15 -6.22
C ASP A 833 -53.50 37.51 -5.03
N PRO A 834 -53.92 38.43 -4.13
CA PRO A 834 -53.09 38.84 -3.00
C PRO A 834 -52.73 37.72 -2.04
N GLU A 835 -53.64 36.76 -1.80
CA GLU A 835 -53.41 35.63 -0.89
C GLU A 835 -52.46 34.61 -1.53
N PHE A 836 -52.59 34.37 -2.84
CA PHE A 836 -51.64 33.55 -3.61
C PHE A 836 -50.20 34.08 -3.53
N LYS A 837 -49.99 35.38 -3.72
CA LYS A 837 -48.66 36.00 -3.62
C LYS A 837 -48.09 35.92 -2.20
N LYS A 838 -48.93 36.13 -1.19
CA LYS A 838 -48.52 36.02 0.22
C LYS A 838 -48.08 34.60 0.59
N ARG A 839 -48.84 33.57 0.18
CA ARG A 839 -48.50 32.16 0.40
C ARG A 839 -47.22 31.76 -0.34
N LEU A 840 -47.01 32.27 -1.55
CA LEU A 840 -45.76 32.06 -2.29
C LEU A 840 -44.57 32.73 -1.61
N GLU A 841 -44.73 33.93 -1.05
CA GLU A 841 -43.67 34.53 -0.24
C GLU A 841 -43.38 33.70 1.01
N GLU A 842 -44.39 33.16 1.68
CA GLU A 842 -44.19 32.23 2.81
C GLU A 842 -43.36 31.00 2.41
N ILE A 843 -43.71 30.38 1.27
CA ILE A 843 -42.98 29.24 0.70
C ILE A 843 -41.53 29.63 0.37
N LEU A 844 -41.30 30.83 -0.19
CA LEU A 844 -39.97 31.32 -0.55
C LEU A 844 -39.04 31.50 0.66
N ARG A 845 -39.59 31.75 1.86
CA ARG A 845 -38.80 31.96 3.08
C ARG A 845 -38.46 30.66 3.82
N ASP A 846 -38.98 29.51 3.37
CA ASP A 846 -38.80 28.20 4.00
C ASP A 846 -38.31 27.17 2.97
N ASP A 847 -37.05 26.74 3.10
CA ASP A 847 -36.40 25.82 2.17
C ASP A 847 -37.17 24.51 1.98
N ASN A 848 -37.85 23.99 3.03
CA ASN A 848 -38.63 22.76 2.92
C ASN A 848 -39.89 22.97 2.07
N LYS A 849 -40.57 24.10 2.25
CA LYS A 849 -41.76 24.43 1.47
C LYS A 849 -41.41 24.76 0.03
N LEU A 850 -40.30 25.47 -0.19
CA LEU A 850 -39.80 25.77 -1.52
C LEU A 850 -39.47 24.49 -2.30
N ALA A 851 -38.82 23.52 -1.64
CA ALA A 851 -38.56 22.21 -2.24
C ALA A 851 -39.85 21.46 -2.65
N ILE A 852 -40.94 21.60 -1.89
CA ILE A 852 -42.25 21.02 -2.25
C ILE A 852 -42.81 21.70 -3.50
N LEU A 853 -42.74 23.04 -3.57
CA LEU A 853 -43.18 23.79 -4.75
C LEU A 853 -42.40 23.37 -6.01
N ASP A 854 -41.08 23.26 -5.89
CA ASP A 854 -40.21 22.83 -6.98
C ASP A 854 -40.52 21.39 -7.42
N ALA A 855 -40.69 20.46 -6.48
CA ALA A 855 -40.98 19.06 -6.79
C ALA A 855 -42.33 18.88 -7.51
N VAL A 856 -43.39 19.55 -7.04
CA VAL A 856 -44.73 19.48 -7.66
C VAL A 856 -44.71 20.12 -9.05
N THR A 857 -44.07 21.28 -9.19
CA THR A 857 -43.95 21.97 -10.48
C THR A 857 -43.15 21.13 -11.47
N MET A 858 -42.00 20.58 -11.04
CA MET A 858 -41.13 19.73 -11.86
C MET A 858 -41.86 18.48 -12.35
N SER A 859 -42.64 17.82 -11.48
CA SER A 859 -43.44 16.64 -11.86
C SER A 859 -44.42 16.96 -12.99
N LYS A 860 -45.17 18.06 -12.88
CA LYS A 860 -46.16 18.43 -13.91
C LYS A 860 -45.52 18.85 -15.24
N VAL A 861 -44.43 19.63 -15.21
CA VAL A 861 -43.75 20.03 -16.46
C VAL A 861 -43.04 18.84 -17.12
N ASN A 862 -42.51 17.89 -16.34
CA ASN A 862 -41.91 16.66 -16.88
C ASN A 862 -42.93 15.78 -17.63
N ALA A 863 -44.19 15.79 -17.21
CA ALA A 863 -45.26 15.09 -17.93
C ALA A 863 -45.48 15.69 -19.33
N ILE A 864 -45.48 17.02 -19.46
CA ILE A 864 -45.57 17.70 -20.76
C ILE A 864 -44.35 17.39 -21.62
N THR A 865 -43.14 17.50 -21.06
CA THR A 865 -41.89 17.17 -21.77
C THR A 865 -41.94 15.74 -22.32
N SER A 866 -42.38 14.78 -21.52
CA SER A 866 -42.51 13.38 -21.93
C SER A 866 -43.54 13.21 -23.05
N LYS A 867 -44.68 13.93 -22.99
CA LYS A 867 -45.71 13.94 -24.04
C LYS A 867 -45.13 14.45 -25.36
N VAL A 868 -44.41 15.58 -25.36
CA VAL A 868 -43.74 16.12 -26.55
C VAL A 868 -42.79 15.10 -27.15
N VAL A 869 -41.91 14.50 -26.34
CA VAL A 869 -40.92 13.51 -26.81
C VAL A 869 -41.61 12.29 -27.42
N SER A 870 -42.60 11.72 -26.73
CA SER A 870 -43.30 10.51 -27.18
C SER A 870 -44.07 10.70 -28.49
N THR A 871 -44.65 11.88 -28.71
CA THR A 871 -45.41 12.18 -29.94
C THR A 871 -44.47 12.54 -31.10
N CYS A 872 -43.45 13.37 -30.84
CA CYS A 872 -42.58 13.89 -31.90
C CYS A 872 -41.48 12.90 -32.31
N VAL A 873 -41.03 12.02 -31.41
CA VAL A 873 -39.94 11.08 -31.65
C VAL A 873 -40.44 9.65 -31.38
N PRO A 874 -40.53 8.78 -32.41
CA PRO A 874 -40.01 8.93 -33.77
C PRO A 874 -40.98 9.53 -34.81
N GLY A 875 -42.27 9.71 -34.48
CA GLY A 875 -43.33 9.99 -35.46
C GLY A 875 -43.16 11.29 -36.27
N GLY A 876 -42.60 12.33 -35.67
CA GLY A 876 -42.50 13.68 -36.24
C GLY A 876 -41.15 14.08 -36.85
N THR A 877 -40.12 13.23 -36.84
CA THR A 877 -38.79 13.58 -37.39
C THR A 877 -38.75 13.59 -38.92
N GLU A 878 -38.00 14.51 -39.53
CA GLU A 878 -37.87 14.65 -41.00
C GLU A 878 -37.19 13.41 -41.61
N LYS A 879 -36.03 13.04 -41.08
CA LYS A 879 -35.41 11.73 -41.37
C LYS A 879 -35.84 10.71 -40.32
N LYS A 880 -36.14 9.49 -40.78
CA LYS A 880 -36.44 8.34 -39.93
C LYS A 880 -35.23 7.42 -39.83
N PHE A 881 -35.18 6.63 -38.76
CA PHE A 881 -34.35 5.43 -38.72
C PHE A 881 -34.64 4.54 -39.96
N PRO A 882 -33.62 3.92 -40.60
CA PRO A 882 -32.20 3.91 -40.25
C PRO A 882 -31.37 5.10 -40.77
N TYR A 883 -31.94 5.97 -41.61
CA TYR A 883 -31.22 7.07 -42.27
C TYR A 883 -30.97 8.29 -41.38
N ASN A 884 -31.71 8.44 -40.29
CA ASN A 884 -31.44 9.45 -39.28
C ASN A 884 -30.30 8.98 -38.38
N SER A 885 -29.10 9.49 -38.62
CA SER A 885 -27.90 9.06 -37.89
C SER A 885 -27.94 9.43 -36.40
N MET A 886 -28.55 10.56 -36.04
CA MET A 886 -28.72 10.95 -34.63
C MET A 886 -29.59 9.93 -33.88
N GLN A 887 -30.69 9.50 -34.49
CA GLN A 887 -31.51 8.43 -33.93
C GLN A 887 -30.78 7.09 -33.92
N ALA A 888 -30.07 6.73 -35.00
CA ALA A 888 -29.33 5.48 -35.09
C ALA A 888 -28.26 5.36 -33.99
N MET A 889 -27.51 6.43 -33.71
CA MET A 889 -26.53 6.47 -32.62
C MET A 889 -27.19 6.35 -31.23
N ALA A 890 -28.35 6.96 -31.03
CA ALA A 890 -29.04 6.90 -29.74
C ALA A 890 -29.69 5.52 -29.46
N LEU A 891 -30.21 4.87 -30.50
CA LEU A 891 -30.91 3.59 -30.38
C LEU A 891 -29.98 2.37 -30.26
N SER A 892 -28.75 2.47 -30.76
CA SER A 892 -27.82 1.34 -30.92
C SER A 892 -26.99 0.97 -29.69
#